data_AF-A2RRH5-F1
#
_entry.id   AF-A2RRH5-F1
#
_cell.length_a   1.000
_cell.length_b   1.000
_cell.length_c   1.000
_cell.angle_alpha   90.00
_cell.angle_beta   90.00
_cell.angle_gamma   90.00
#
_symmetry.space_group_name_H-M   'P 1'
#
loop_
_entity.id
_entity.type
_entity.pdbx_description
1 polymer ?
#
loop_
_entity_poly.entity_id
_entity_poly.type
_entity_poly.pdbx_seq_one_letter_code
_entity_poly.pdbx_strand_id
1 'polypeptide(L)'
;MENPQDIFSSNGGCLSDIVIEKYLVESKESVSHVQLACSMQDCAFPLDGTELCIWNTKDPSHQLLILRGHHQPITAMAFGNKVNPLLICSASLDYVIMWNLDECREKVLQGLVPRGTVMGSLLGKVLCLQLSLDDHVVAVCAGNKIFMLDIETQAVRAELQGHLGPVTAVEFCPWRAGTLISASEDRGFKVWDHCTGSLIYSSSVLSAYPLLSLFIDAESRQLVTGCADGQLWIFSLMDGHHYRRVARVDLRKKTETFSTRRVKSGLCSQPEESQLPSTSALGKGEQVEVTFPVLRLAPCDLSLIPNSACGCLSSENTRCVWIGSSVGLFVFNLANLEVEAALYYKDFQSLSILLAGSCALRNRTADQKVLCLLASLFGGKIAVLEINPAALVRAQQCPSMGQSLSVPASSCVLPTSPLYLGIAKEKSTKAASEQRRAARNVMKDQRLVFHSKVRSSGYASAPHVTMFSPKTNIKSEGKGSSRSRSSCAREAYPVECAVPTKPGPQVAAAPTCTRVCCIQYSGDGQWLACGLANHLLLVFDASLTGTPAVFSGHDGAVNAVCWSQDRRWLLSAARDGTLRMWSARGAELALLLGKDMFSKPIQSAQFYYIDAFILLSSGPEFQLLRYHIDTCKDEIKRYKQKSKSKLICRLSTTGAVDMTSLSAVNDFYSHIVLAAGRNRTVEVFDLNAGCSAAVIAEAHSRPVHQICQNKGSSFTTQQPQAYNLFLTTAIGDGMRLWDLRTLRCERHFEGHPTRGYPCGIAFSPCGRFAACGAEDRHAYVYEMGSSTFSHRLAGHTDTVTGVAFNPSAPQLATATLDGKLQLFLAE
;
A
#
# COMPACT_ATOMS: atom_id res chain seq x y z
N MET A 1 -42.93 40.27 20.54
CA MET A 1 -42.13 40.12 19.31
C MET A 1 -40.67 39.98 19.71
N GLU A 2 -40.34 38.90 20.40
CA GLU A 2 -38.96 38.56 20.73
C GLU A 2 -38.66 37.28 19.94
N ASN A 3 -37.94 37.45 18.83
CA ASN A 3 -37.40 36.31 18.09
C ASN A 3 -36.40 35.60 19.00
N PRO A 4 -36.47 34.27 19.14
CA PRO A 4 -35.49 33.53 19.90
C PRO A 4 -34.13 33.72 19.25
N GLN A 5 -33.26 34.45 19.95
CA GLN A 5 -31.88 34.67 19.55
C GLN A 5 -31.17 33.32 19.46
N ASP A 6 -30.44 33.15 18.36
CA ASP A 6 -29.46 32.10 18.13
C ASP A 6 -28.40 32.09 19.25
N ILE A 7 -28.64 31.33 20.31
CA ILE A 7 -27.69 31.11 21.41
C ILE A 7 -27.34 29.62 21.44
N PHE A 8 -26.70 29.10 20.38
CA PHE A 8 -25.89 27.87 20.43
C PHE A 8 -24.86 27.87 19.29
N SER A 9 -23.87 28.74 19.39
CA SER A 9 -22.66 28.74 18.53
C SER A 9 -21.40 28.55 19.38
N SER A 10 -21.39 27.55 20.26
CA SER A 10 -20.21 27.15 21.02
C SER A 10 -19.55 25.93 20.37
N ASN A 11 -18.51 26.17 19.56
CA ASN A 11 -17.48 25.22 19.09
C ASN A 11 -17.89 23.87 18.44
N GLY A 12 -19.18 23.59 18.21
CA GLY A 12 -19.66 22.39 17.51
C GLY A 12 -19.69 22.49 15.97
N GLY A 13 -19.33 23.65 15.40
CA GLY A 13 -19.62 24.01 14.01
C GLY A 13 -19.05 23.08 12.93
N CYS A 14 -18.09 22.20 13.25
CA CYS A 14 -17.56 21.27 12.26
C CYS A 14 -18.39 19.97 12.14
N LEU A 15 -19.16 19.58 13.17
CA LEU A 15 -19.92 18.32 13.16
C LEU A 15 -21.28 18.47 12.46
N SER A 16 -21.95 19.62 12.61
CA SER A 16 -23.25 19.88 11.96
C SER A 16 -23.18 19.84 10.43
N ASP A 17 -22.03 20.17 9.86
CA ASP A 17 -21.82 20.16 8.41
C ASP A 17 -21.59 18.75 7.83
N ILE A 18 -21.39 17.74 8.69
CA ILE A 18 -21.09 16.37 8.26
C ILE A 18 -22.36 15.61 7.93
N VAL A 19 -23.37 15.67 8.79
CA VAL A 19 -24.61 14.91 8.63
C VAL A 19 -25.81 15.70 9.13
N ILE A 20 -26.87 15.72 8.32
CA ILE A 20 -28.12 16.41 8.61
C ILE A 20 -29.26 15.41 8.41
N GLU A 21 -30.08 15.21 9.45
CA GLU A 21 -31.36 14.50 9.32
C GLU A 21 -32.37 15.41 8.63
N LYS A 22 -32.76 15.07 7.40
CA LYS A 22 -33.68 15.85 6.57
C LYS A 22 -35.13 15.52 6.84
N TYR A 23 -35.40 14.27 7.18
CA TYR A 23 -36.75 13.77 7.32
C TYR A 23 -36.80 12.56 8.24
N LEU A 24 -37.86 12.45 9.03
CA LEU A 24 -38.14 11.33 9.93
C LEU A 24 -39.60 10.93 9.79
N VAL A 25 -39.85 9.63 9.66
CA VAL A 25 -41.19 9.03 9.60
C VAL A 25 -41.30 7.94 10.65
N GLU A 26 -42.47 7.84 11.27
CA GLU A 26 -42.84 6.74 12.15
C GLU A 26 -43.87 5.86 11.45
N SER A 27 -43.49 4.61 11.20
CA SER A 27 -44.34 3.52 10.71
C SER A 27 -44.85 2.70 11.89
N LYS A 28 -46.09 2.21 11.81
CA LYS A 28 -46.63 1.27 12.81
C LYS A 28 -45.94 -0.09 12.76
N GLU A 29 -45.58 -0.54 11.55
CA GLU A 29 -44.86 -1.79 11.35
C GLU A 29 -43.35 -1.57 11.34
N SER A 30 -42.60 -2.54 11.85
CA SER A 30 -41.14 -2.50 11.84
C SER A 30 -40.59 -2.74 10.43
N VAL A 31 -39.70 -1.85 10.00
CA VAL A 31 -39.07 -1.88 8.67
C VAL A 31 -37.59 -2.29 8.77
N SER A 32 -37.19 -2.89 9.89
CA SER A 32 -35.80 -3.19 10.22
C SER A 32 -35.10 -4.15 9.25
N HIS A 33 -35.84 -4.98 8.51
CA HIS A 33 -35.28 -5.99 7.60
C HIS A 33 -35.76 -5.85 6.14
N VAL A 34 -36.29 -4.67 5.78
CA VAL A 34 -36.76 -4.38 4.42
C VAL A 34 -35.61 -3.80 3.60
N GLN A 35 -35.44 -4.22 2.35
CA GLN A 35 -34.51 -3.55 1.43
C GLN A 35 -35.09 -2.19 1.04
N LEU A 36 -34.50 -1.12 1.58
CA LEU A 36 -34.80 0.27 1.26
C LEU A 36 -34.12 0.69 -0.06
N ALA A 37 -34.61 1.76 -0.69
CA ALA A 37 -34.04 2.23 -1.95
C ALA A 37 -33.78 3.75 -1.96
N CYS A 38 -32.64 4.14 -2.51
CA CYS A 38 -32.28 5.54 -2.75
C CYS A 38 -31.87 5.74 -4.21
N SER A 39 -32.43 6.75 -4.86
CA SER A 39 -31.99 7.29 -6.14
C SER A 39 -31.17 8.57 -5.91
N MET A 40 -30.81 9.28 -6.98
CA MET A 40 -30.05 10.52 -6.90
C MET A 40 -30.81 11.64 -6.16
N GLN A 41 -32.14 11.60 -6.14
CA GLN A 41 -32.97 12.66 -5.56
C GLN A 41 -34.16 12.12 -4.77
N ASP A 42 -34.55 10.87 -4.98
CA ASP A 42 -35.71 10.23 -4.38
C ASP A 42 -35.27 9.12 -3.42
N CYS A 43 -35.97 9.01 -2.30
CA CYS A 43 -35.82 7.91 -1.36
C CYS A 43 -37.15 7.18 -1.21
N ALA A 44 -37.12 5.85 -1.25
CA ALA A 44 -38.31 5.03 -1.18
C ALA A 44 -38.26 4.07 0.01
N PHE A 45 -39.37 4.01 0.72
CA PHE A 45 -39.54 3.22 1.93
C PHE A 45 -41.02 2.85 2.13
N PRO A 46 -41.34 1.72 2.80
CA PRO A 46 -42.71 1.39 3.12
C PRO A 46 -43.21 2.21 4.31
N LEU A 47 -44.50 2.54 4.28
CA LEU A 47 -45.22 3.14 5.40
C LEU A 47 -46.36 2.21 5.80
N ASP A 48 -46.47 1.94 7.10
CA ASP A 48 -47.51 1.08 7.67
C ASP A 48 -47.63 -0.28 6.94
N GLY A 49 -46.49 -0.81 6.48
CA GLY A 49 -46.37 -2.11 5.81
C GLY A 49 -46.64 -2.08 4.31
N THR A 50 -47.85 -1.67 3.89
CA THR A 50 -48.36 -1.90 2.53
C THR A 50 -48.21 -0.73 1.55
N GLU A 51 -48.01 0.49 2.06
CA GLU A 51 -47.94 1.69 1.24
C GLU A 51 -46.48 1.99 0.85
N LEU A 52 -46.22 2.20 -0.44
CA LEU A 52 -44.91 2.63 -0.92
C LEU A 52 -44.83 4.16 -0.88
N CYS A 53 -43.96 4.71 -0.03
CA CYS A 53 -43.73 6.14 0.07
C CYS A 53 -42.46 6.54 -0.66
N ILE A 54 -42.54 7.65 -1.39
CA ILE A 54 -41.41 8.25 -2.09
C ILE A 54 -41.26 9.68 -1.61
N TRP A 55 -40.09 10.00 -1.08
CA TRP A 55 -39.68 11.32 -0.66
C TRP A 55 -38.67 11.89 -1.65
N ASN A 56 -38.87 13.13 -2.08
CA ASN A 56 -37.97 13.82 -3.00
C ASN A 56 -37.23 14.96 -2.28
N THR A 57 -35.93 15.05 -2.49
CA THR A 57 -35.06 16.10 -1.92
C THR A 57 -35.35 17.52 -2.38
N LYS A 58 -35.87 17.71 -3.60
CA LYS A 58 -36.17 19.03 -4.19
C LYS A 58 -37.57 19.53 -3.89
N ASP A 59 -38.47 18.65 -3.43
CA ASP A 59 -39.86 19.04 -3.23
C ASP A 59 -39.97 19.97 -2.01
N PRO A 60 -40.25 21.28 -2.20
CA PRO A 60 -40.31 22.23 -1.10
C PRO A 60 -41.51 21.95 -0.18
N SER A 61 -42.52 21.22 -0.67
CA SER A 61 -43.69 20.86 0.12
C SER A 61 -43.39 19.74 1.12
N HIS A 62 -42.28 19.01 0.94
CA HIS A 62 -41.99 17.75 1.61
C HIS A 62 -43.14 16.73 1.56
N GLN A 63 -44.05 16.87 0.58
CA GLN A 63 -45.17 15.97 0.43
C GLN A 63 -44.70 14.60 -0.08
N LEU A 64 -45.11 13.54 0.60
CA LEU A 64 -44.82 12.18 0.19
C LEU A 64 -45.71 11.76 -0.98
N LEU A 65 -45.11 11.18 -2.01
CA LEU A 65 -45.85 10.43 -3.02
C LEU A 65 -46.14 9.03 -2.46
N ILE A 66 -47.41 8.77 -2.16
CA ILE A 66 -47.88 7.50 -1.60
C ILE A 66 -48.50 6.66 -2.72
N LEU A 67 -47.95 5.48 -2.96
CA LEU A 67 -48.41 4.52 -3.96
C LEU A 67 -49.05 3.32 -3.27
N ARG A 68 -50.29 2.99 -3.65
CA ARG A 68 -51.08 1.89 -3.08
C ARG A 68 -51.30 0.82 -4.14
N GLY A 69 -50.96 -0.43 -3.82
CA GLY A 69 -51.14 -1.57 -4.73
C GLY A 69 -50.84 -2.93 -4.11
N HIS A 70 -49.98 -2.99 -3.10
CA HIS A 70 -49.72 -4.20 -2.33
C HIS A 70 -50.78 -4.43 -1.25
N HIS A 71 -51.10 -5.70 -1.01
CA HIS A 71 -52.01 -6.16 0.05
C HIS A 71 -51.26 -6.86 1.19
N GLN A 72 -49.95 -7.09 1.01
CA GLN A 72 -49.04 -7.59 2.03
C GLN A 72 -47.91 -6.59 2.27
N PRO A 73 -47.24 -6.64 3.43
CA PRO A 73 -46.13 -5.74 3.72
C PRO A 73 -45.02 -5.81 2.65
N ILE A 74 -44.54 -4.65 2.22
CA ILE A 74 -43.46 -4.51 1.25
C ILE A 74 -42.15 -4.94 1.91
N THR A 75 -41.43 -5.85 1.27
CA THR A 75 -40.21 -6.45 1.80
C THR A 75 -38.95 -6.00 1.07
N ALA A 76 -39.06 -5.52 -0.16
CA ALA A 76 -37.93 -5.00 -0.93
C ALA A 76 -38.36 -3.94 -1.95
N MET A 77 -37.48 -2.96 -2.19
CA MET A 77 -37.63 -1.97 -3.26
C MET A 77 -36.28 -1.73 -3.95
N ALA A 78 -36.32 -1.37 -5.23
CA ALA A 78 -35.14 -0.96 -6.00
C ALA A 78 -35.52 0.07 -7.07
N PHE A 79 -34.73 1.14 -7.21
CA PHE A 79 -34.87 2.09 -8.31
C PHE A 79 -34.20 1.56 -9.58
N GLY A 80 -34.72 1.99 -10.73
CA GLY A 80 -34.03 1.88 -12.02
C GLY A 80 -32.84 2.82 -12.15
N ASN A 81 -32.07 2.61 -13.21
CA ASN A 81 -30.87 3.36 -13.54
C ASN A 81 -31.13 4.54 -14.47
N LYS A 82 -32.21 4.50 -15.27
CA LYS A 82 -32.65 5.59 -16.16
C LYS A 82 -33.26 6.73 -15.34
N VAL A 83 -33.05 7.95 -15.83
CA VAL A 83 -33.61 9.16 -15.21
C VAL A 83 -35.03 9.43 -15.70
N ASN A 84 -35.31 9.20 -17.00
CA ASN A 84 -36.61 9.43 -17.62
C ASN A 84 -36.98 8.25 -18.54
N PRO A 85 -38.05 7.49 -18.22
CA PRO A 85 -38.80 7.55 -16.98
C PRO A 85 -37.98 6.99 -15.80
N LEU A 86 -38.14 7.56 -14.61
CA LEU A 86 -37.58 6.96 -13.40
C LEU A 86 -38.49 5.83 -12.94
N LEU A 87 -37.97 4.60 -13.01
CA LEU A 87 -38.68 3.41 -12.56
C LEU A 87 -38.34 3.08 -11.11
N ILE A 88 -39.32 2.52 -10.39
CA ILE A 88 -39.09 1.84 -9.11
C ILE A 88 -39.83 0.51 -9.11
N CYS A 89 -39.17 -0.53 -8.62
CA CYS A 89 -39.78 -1.83 -8.36
C CYS A 89 -40.00 -2.00 -6.87
N SER A 90 -41.19 -2.46 -6.48
CA SER A 90 -41.49 -2.87 -5.11
C SER A 90 -41.98 -4.31 -5.09
N ALA A 91 -41.60 -5.05 -4.06
CA ALA A 91 -41.99 -6.43 -3.87
C ALA A 91 -42.51 -6.68 -2.46
N SER A 92 -43.46 -7.60 -2.40
CA SER A 92 -44.06 -8.15 -1.20
C SER A 92 -44.34 -9.65 -1.44
N LEU A 93 -44.99 -10.31 -0.49
CA LEU A 93 -45.39 -11.71 -0.63
C LEU A 93 -46.45 -11.92 -1.73
N ASP A 94 -47.32 -10.94 -1.97
CA ASP A 94 -48.40 -11.01 -2.96
C ASP A 94 -47.95 -10.62 -4.37
N TYR A 95 -47.29 -9.47 -4.55
CA TYR A 95 -46.95 -8.93 -5.87
C TYR A 95 -45.53 -8.38 -5.95
N VAL A 96 -44.98 -8.41 -7.16
CA VAL A 96 -43.87 -7.56 -7.59
C VAL A 96 -44.44 -6.54 -8.56
N ILE A 97 -44.31 -5.26 -8.25
CA ILE A 97 -44.93 -4.16 -8.99
C ILE A 97 -43.85 -3.20 -9.48
N MET A 98 -43.90 -2.84 -10.76
CA MET A 98 -43.10 -1.79 -11.37
C MET A 98 -43.91 -0.50 -11.45
N TRP A 99 -43.32 0.62 -11.04
CA TRP A 99 -43.96 1.92 -11.05
C TRP A 99 -43.15 2.89 -11.91
N ASN A 100 -43.83 3.57 -12.82
CA ASN A 100 -43.28 4.73 -13.52
C ASN A 100 -43.57 5.99 -12.69
N LEU A 101 -42.53 6.57 -12.08
CA LEU A 101 -42.72 7.67 -11.13
C LEU A 101 -43.19 8.97 -11.78
N ASP A 102 -42.79 9.22 -13.01
CA ASP A 102 -43.22 10.41 -13.73
C ASP A 102 -44.73 10.32 -14.03
N GLU A 103 -45.20 9.16 -14.52
CA GLU A 103 -46.64 8.90 -14.69
C GLU A 103 -47.40 8.92 -13.36
N CYS A 104 -46.81 8.40 -12.28
CA CYS A 104 -47.46 8.40 -10.98
C CYS A 104 -47.65 9.83 -10.46
N ARG A 105 -46.63 10.68 -10.57
CA ARG A 105 -46.71 12.10 -10.20
C ARG A 105 -47.77 12.83 -11.02
N GLU A 106 -47.81 12.61 -12.33
CA GLU A 106 -48.83 13.20 -13.21
C GLU A 106 -50.25 12.76 -12.83
N LYS A 107 -50.46 11.47 -12.55
CA LYS A 107 -51.77 10.95 -12.12
C LYS A 107 -52.20 11.56 -10.79
N VAL A 108 -51.30 11.70 -9.82
CA VAL A 108 -51.61 12.36 -8.53
C VAL A 108 -51.97 13.84 -8.74
N LEU A 109 -51.27 14.56 -9.61
CA LEU A 109 -51.60 15.95 -9.95
C LEU A 109 -52.98 16.09 -10.61
N GLN A 110 -53.42 15.06 -11.35
CA GLN A 110 -54.77 14.96 -11.92
C GLN A 110 -55.83 14.48 -10.91
N GLY A 111 -55.46 14.19 -9.66
CA GLY A 111 -56.36 13.64 -8.65
C GLY A 111 -56.73 12.17 -8.87
N LEU A 112 -56.02 11.46 -9.75
CA LEU A 112 -56.21 10.04 -10.03
C LEU A 112 -55.31 9.19 -9.13
N VAL A 113 -55.76 7.99 -8.80
CA VAL A 113 -54.95 7.01 -8.04
C VAL A 113 -53.95 6.36 -9.00
N PRO A 114 -52.62 6.52 -8.79
CA PRO A 114 -51.62 5.85 -9.60
C PRO A 114 -51.72 4.33 -9.49
N ARG A 115 -51.46 3.63 -10.59
CA ARG A 115 -51.38 2.16 -10.63
C ARG A 115 -50.05 1.76 -11.25
N GLY A 116 -49.36 0.83 -10.60
CA GLY A 116 -48.18 0.18 -11.13
C GLY A 116 -48.53 -1.04 -11.98
N THR A 117 -47.54 -1.54 -12.71
CA THR A 117 -47.62 -2.73 -13.55
C THR A 117 -47.19 -3.94 -12.73
N VAL A 118 -48.06 -4.96 -12.61
CA VAL A 118 -47.73 -6.19 -11.88
C VAL A 118 -46.80 -7.06 -12.75
N MET A 119 -45.58 -7.25 -12.28
CA MET A 119 -44.55 -8.05 -12.95
C MET A 119 -44.60 -9.54 -12.59
N GLY A 120 -45.15 -9.85 -11.42
CA GLY A 120 -45.27 -11.22 -10.93
C GLY A 120 -46.16 -11.30 -9.69
N SER A 121 -46.79 -12.45 -9.48
CA SER A 121 -47.70 -12.71 -8.37
C SER A 121 -47.30 -13.97 -7.60
N LEU A 122 -47.37 -13.92 -6.28
CA LEU A 122 -47.17 -15.07 -5.36
C LEU A 122 -45.82 -15.80 -5.54
N LEU A 123 -44.75 -15.06 -5.84
CA LEU A 123 -43.40 -15.62 -5.99
C LEU A 123 -42.77 -16.06 -4.65
N GLY A 124 -43.37 -15.68 -3.52
CA GLY A 124 -42.86 -15.92 -2.18
C GLY A 124 -42.25 -14.65 -1.56
N LYS A 125 -41.65 -14.80 -0.37
CA LYS A 125 -41.07 -13.66 0.35
C LYS A 125 -39.81 -13.17 -0.38
N VAL A 126 -39.88 -11.96 -0.92
CA VAL A 126 -38.76 -11.32 -1.64
C VAL A 126 -37.85 -10.60 -0.66
N LEU A 127 -36.57 -10.96 -0.61
CA LEU A 127 -35.57 -10.32 0.26
C LEU A 127 -34.77 -9.23 -0.45
N CYS A 128 -34.53 -9.41 -1.75
CA CYS A 128 -33.75 -8.47 -2.54
C CYS A 128 -34.34 -8.31 -3.94
N LEU A 129 -34.32 -7.08 -4.45
CA LEU A 129 -34.59 -6.68 -5.82
C LEU A 129 -33.36 -5.96 -6.37
N GLN A 130 -33.07 -6.17 -7.65
CA GLN A 130 -32.11 -5.36 -8.40
C GLN A 130 -32.53 -5.28 -9.87
N LEU A 131 -32.50 -4.09 -10.46
CA LEU A 131 -32.72 -3.91 -11.89
C LEU A 131 -31.42 -4.08 -12.67
N SER A 132 -31.52 -4.57 -13.89
CA SER A 132 -30.41 -4.57 -14.85
C SER A 132 -29.99 -3.15 -15.20
N LEU A 133 -28.76 -2.97 -15.65
CA LEU A 133 -28.17 -1.65 -15.92
C LEU A 133 -28.92 -0.83 -16.98
N ASP A 134 -29.66 -1.52 -17.84
CA ASP A 134 -30.48 -0.98 -18.91
C ASP A 134 -31.98 -0.93 -18.57
N ASP A 135 -32.36 -1.34 -17.36
CA ASP A 135 -33.73 -1.39 -16.84
C ASP A 135 -34.72 -2.21 -17.69
N HIS A 136 -34.27 -3.27 -18.38
CA HIS A 136 -35.16 -4.20 -19.09
C HIS A 136 -35.49 -5.46 -18.30
N VAL A 137 -34.65 -5.82 -17.32
CA VAL A 137 -34.84 -7.03 -16.52
C VAL A 137 -34.75 -6.68 -15.04
N VAL A 138 -35.61 -7.28 -14.23
CA VAL A 138 -35.50 -7.23 -12.77
C VAL A 138 -35.17 -8.61 -12.21
N ALA A 139 -34.13 -8.68 -11.38
CA ALA A 139 -33.79 -9.86 -10.59
C ALA A 139 -34.57 -9.81 -9.27
N VAL A 140 -35.41 -10.82 -9.04
CA VAL A 140 -36.25 -10.95 -7.85
C VAL A 140 -35.78 -12.14 -7.01
N CYS A 141 -35.20 -11.86 -5.85
CA CYS A 141 -34.72 -12.87 -4.91
C CYS A 141 -35.83 -13.29 -3.95
N ALA A 142 -36.56 -14.35 -4.30
CA ALA A 142 -37.65 -14.90 -3.49
C ALA A 142 -37.23 -16.21 -2.83
N GLY A 143 -37.04 -16.19 -1.51
CA GLY A 143 -36.45 -17.31 -0.78
C GLY A 143 -35.06 -17.65 -1.32
N ASN A 144 -34.81 -18.92 -1.67
CA ASN A 144 -33.54 -19.41 -2.20
C ASN A 144 -33.44 -19.40 -3.74
N LYS A 145 -34.42 -18.76 -4.41
CA LYS A 145 -34.52 -18.68 -5.87
C LYS A 145 -34.39 -17.25 -6.34
N ILE A 146 -33.90 -17.07 -7.56
CA ILE A 146 -33.83 -15.77 -8.22
C ILE A 146 -34.63 -15.84 -9.52
N PHE A 147 -35.68 -15.04 -9.62
CA PHE A 147 -36.48 -14.91 -10.83
C PHE A 147 -36.00 -13.71 -11.63
N MET A 148 -35.66 -13.92 -12.89
CA MET A 148 -35.37 -12.85 -13.84
C MET A 148 -36.66 -12.54 -14.57
N LEU A 149 -37.26 -11.38 -14.30
CA LEU A 149 -38.50 -10.95 -14.94
C LEU A 149 -38.20 -9.90 -15.99
N ASP A 150 -38.74 -10.08 -17.18
CA ASP A 150 -38.64 -9.11 -18.26
C ASP A 150 -39.68 -8.00 -18.08
N ILE A 151 -39.24 -6.75 -18.12
CA ILE A 151 -40.07 -5.59 -17.79
C ILE A 151 -41.09 -5.29 -18.90
N GLU A 152 -40.73 -5.52 -20.16
CA GLU A 152 -41.59 -5.23 -21.31
C GLU A 152 -42.67 -6.31 -21.50
N THR A 153 -42.27 -7.58 -21.46
CA THR A 153 -43.16 -8.73 -21.70
C THR A 153 -43.87 -9.23 -20.45
N GLN A 154 -43.47 -8.78 -19.26
CA GLN A 154 -44.02 -9.21 -17.97
C GLN A 154 -43.91 -10.73 -17.74
N ALA A 155 -42.93 -11.36 -18.38
CA ALA A 155 -42.71 -12.80 -18.33
C ALA A 155 -41.46 -13.16 -17.50
N VAL A 156 -41.46 -14.36 -16.92
CA VAL A 156 -40.26 -14.94 -16.29
C VAL A 156 -39.30 -15.36 -17.39
N ARG A 157 -38.18 -14.65 -17.53
CA ARG A 157 -37.12 -14.93 -18.50
C ARG A 157 -36.25 -16.11 -18.09
N ALA A 158 -35.93 -16.21 -16.80
CA ALA A 158 -35.14 -17.30 -16.24
C ALA A 158 -35.41 -17.49 -14.74
N GLU A 159 -35.24 -18.71 -14.25
CA GLU A 159 -35.30 -19.05 -12.83
C GLU A 159 -33.97 -19.67 -12.39
N LEU A 160 -33.22 -18.96 -11.54
CA LEU A 160 -31.92 -19.40 -11.05
C LEU A 160 -32.11 -20.15 -9.73
N GLN A 161 -31.83 -21.45 -9.76
CA GLN A 161 -31.92 -22.34 -8.59
C GLN A 161 -30.54 -22.88 -8.23
N GLY A 162 -30.21 -22.91 -6.94
CA GLY A 162 -28.99 -23.56 -6.45
C GLY A 162 -28.46 -23.08 -5.10
N HIS A 163 -28.98 -21.98 -4.55
CA HIS A 163 -28.69 -21.60 -3.16
C HIS A 163 -29.43 -22.52 -2.18
N LEU A 164 -28.78 -22.80 -1.04
CA LEU A 164 -29.34 -23.64 0.02
C LEU A 164 -30.11 -22.83 1.07
N GLY A 165 -29.93 -21.52 1.09
CA GLY A 165 -30.61 -20.58 1.96
C GLY A 165 -31.19 -19.41 1.18
N PRO A 166 -31.92 -18.51 1.86
CA PRO A 166 -32.44 -17.31 1.24
C PRO A 166 -31.35 -16.43 0.61
N VAL A 167 -31.65 -15.85 -0.56
CA VAL A 167 -30.74 -14.94 -1.27
C VAL A 167 -30.91 -13.53 -0.72
N THR A 168 -29.85 -12.98 -0.16
CA THR A 168 -29.86 -11.72 0.60
C THR A 168 -29.45 -10.52 -0.23
N ALA A 169 -28.61 -10.73 -1.25
CA ALA A 169 -28.14 -9.66 -2.14
C ALA A 169 -27.89 -10.20 -3.54
N VAL A 170 -28.09 -9.35 -4.54
CA VAL A 170 -27.84 -9.65 -5.95
C VAL A 170 -27.33 -8.40 -6.66
N GLU A 171 -26.34 -8.57 -7.55
CA GLU A 171 -25.76 -7.49 -8.35
C GLU A 171 -25.47 -7.96 -9.78
N PHE A 172 -25.73 -7.07 -10.75
CA PHE A 172 -25.40 -7.31 -12.16
C PHE A 172 -23.95 -6.91 -12.43
N CYS A 173 -23.22 -7.73 -13.17
CA CYS A 173 -21.85 -7.40 -13.55
C CYS A 173 -21.85 -6.34 -14.68
N PRO A 174 -21.21 -5.17 -14.49
CA PRO A 174 -21.36 -4.08 -15.45
C PRO A 174 -20.55 -4.22 -16.74
N TRP A 175 -19.49 -5.03 -16.77
CA TRP A 175 -18.67 -5.23 -17.97
C TRP A 175 -18.85 -6.60 -18.64
N ARG A 176 -19.60 -7.53 -18.03
CA ARG A 176 -19.95 -8.81 -18.65
C ARG A 176 -21.47 -8.95 -18.76
N ALA A 177 -21.99 -8.73 -19.96
CA ALA A 177 -23.40 -8.95 -20.27
C ALA A 177 -23.82 -10.39 -19.91
N GLY A 178 -25.04 -10.54 -19.38
CA GLY A 178 -25.55 -11.84 -18.93
C GLY A 178 -25.01 -12.31 -17.57
N THR A 179 -24.00 -11.68 -16.98
CA THR A 179 -23.44 -12.15 -15.69
C THR A 179 -24.15 -11.51 -14.49
N LEU A 180 -24.66 -12.35 -13.59
CA LEU A 180 -25.30 -11.95 -12.32
C LEU A 180 -24.55 -12.59 -11.15
N ILE A 181 -24.36 -11.88 -10.05
CA ILE A 181 -23.75 -12.41 -8.82
C ILE A 181 -24.77 -12.31 -7.68
N SER A 182 -24.95 -13.39 -6.93
CA SER A 182 -25.85 -13.45 -5.77
C SER A 182 -25.13 -13.93 -4.51
N ALA A 183 -25.55 -13.44 -3.35
CA ALA A 183 -25.10 -13.89 -2.04
C ALA A 183 -26.28 -14.34 -1.21
N SER A 184 -26.02 -15.25 -0.26
CA SER A 184 -27.06 -15.93 0.49
C SER A 184 -26.69 -16.15 1.95
N GLU A 185 -27.72 -16.42 2.75
CA GLU A 185 -27.59 -16.95 4.11
C GLU A 185 -26.90 -18.32 4.16
N ASP A 186 -26.74 -19.01 3.02
CA ASP A 186 -25.88 -20.19 2.93
C ASP A 186 -24.38 -19.90 3.09
N ARG A 187 -24.03 -18.61 3.22
CA ARG A 187 -22.69 -18.06 3.53
C ARG A 187 -21.72 -18.13 2.35
N GLY A 188 -22.25 -18.28 1.15
CA GLY A 188 -21.52 -18.23 -0.10
C GLY A 188 -22.16 -17.29 -1.12
N PHE A 189 -21.41 -17.00 -2.17
CA PHE A 189 -21.91 -16.31 -3.35
C PHE A 189 -21.87 -17.23 -4.57
N LYS A 190 -22.72 -16.96 -5.54
CA LYS A 190 -22.80 -17.67 -6.82
C LYS A 190 -22.77 -16.67 -7.97
N VAL A 191 -22.19 -17.10 -9.08
CA VAL A 191 -22.10 -16.34 -10.32
C VAL A 191 -22.87 -17.09 -11.38
N TRP A 192 -23.77 -16.40 -12.06
CA TRP A 192 -24.74 -16.97 -12.98
C TRP A 192 -24.64 -16.32 -14.34
N ASP A 193 -24.96 -17.08 -15.38
CA ASP A 193 -25.41 -16.53 -16.65
C ASP A 193 -26.94 -16.43 -16.61
N HIS A 194 -27.46 -15.22 -16.38
CA HIS A 194 -28.89 -14.99 -16.29
C HIS A 194 -29.61 -15.00 -17.65
N CYS A 195 -28.87 -15.01 -18.76
CA CYS A 195 -29.47 -15.19 -20.09
C CYS A 195 -29.84 -16.65 -20.34
N THR A 196 -28.99 -17.58 -19.90
CA THR A 196 -29.20 -19.03 -20.08
C THR A 196 -29.79 -19.71 -18.83
N GLY A 197 -29.75 -19.05 -17.68
CA GLY A 197 -30.13 -19.62 -16.38
C GLY A 197 -29.06 -20.54 -15.77
N SER A 198 -27.84 -20.55 -16.31
CA SER A 198 -26.80 -21.49 -15.90
C SER A 198 -25.91 -20.95 -14.77
N LEU A 199 -25.40 -21.85 -13.92
CA LEU A 199 -24.46 -21.54 -12.86
C LEU A 199 -23.02 -21.57 -13.40
N ILE A 200 -22.32 -20.44 -13.38
CA ILE A 200 -20.93 -20.31 -13.82
C ILE A 200 -19.97 -20.71 -12.69
N TYR A 201 -20.22 -20.24 -11.47
CA TYR A 201 -19.35 -20.48 -10.33
C TYR A 201 -20.12 -20.46 -9.01
N SER A 202 -19.68 -21.27 -8.05
CA SER A 202 -20.16 -21.27 -6.67
C SER A 202 -18.97 -21.16 -5.73
N SER A 203 -19.01 -20.19 -4.82
CA SER A 203 -17.97 -20.07 -3.80
C SER A 203 -18.07 -21.18 -2.75
N SER A 204 -17.00 -21.39 -1.98
CA SER A 204 -17.08 -22.13 -0.73
C SER A 204 -17.78 -21.29 0.35
N VAL A 205 -18.13 -21.92 1.47
CA VAL A 205 -18.57 -21.23 2.69
C VAL A 205 -17.46 -20.28 3.15
N LEU A 206 -17.76 -18.98 3.21
CA LEU A 206 -16.76 -17.96 3.49
C LEU A 206 -16.60 -17.70 4.99
N SER A 207 -17.71 -17.64 5.72
CA SER A 207 -17.71 -17.30 7.14
C SER A 207 -18.66 -18.20 7.93
N ALA A 208 -18.67 -18.04 9.26
CA ALA A 208 -19.65 -18.71 10.12
C ALA A 208 -21.04 -18.03 10.07
N TYR A 209 -21.11 -16.82 9.52
CA TYR A 209 -22.28 -15.93 9.51
C TYR A 209 -22.78 -15.68 8.07
N PRO A 210 -24.07 -15.34 7.90
CA PRO A 210 -24.65 -15.11 6.59
C PRO A 210 -24.02 -13.90 5.87
N LEU A 211 -23.98 -13.97 4.54
CA LEU A 211 -23.66 -12.82 3.70
C LEU A 211 -24.92 -11.95 3.58
N LEU A 212 -24.80 -10.64 3.80
CA LEU A 212 -25.90 -9.70 3.81
C LEU A 212 -25.89 -8.75 2.62
N SER A 213 -24.70 -8.39 2.12
CA SER A 213 -24.55 -7.39 1.05
C SER A 213 -23.48 -7.77 0.03
N LEU A 214 -23.67 -7.26 -1.18
CA LEU A 214 -22.76 -7.39 -2.31
C LEU A 214 -22.49 -6.02 -2.93
N PHE A 215 -21.28 -5.85 -3.45
CA PHE A 215 -20.90 -4.72 -4.27
C PHE A 215 -19.87 -5.16 -5.31
N ILE A 216 -20.08 -4.74 -6.57
CA ILE A 216 -19.15 -5.00 -7.66
C ILE A 216 -18.47 -3.68 -8.02
N ASP A 217 -17.16 -3.62 -7.87
CA ASP A 217 -16.36 -2.50 -8.35
C ASP A 217 -15.94 -2.74 -9.81
N ALA A 218 -16.48 -1.93 -10.72
CA ALA A 218 -16.25 -2.05 -12.16
C ALA A 218 -14.78 -1.80 -12.55
N GLU A 219 -14.11 -0.89 -11.84
CA GLU A 219 -12.79 -0.44 -12.22
C GLU A 219 -11.69 -1.41 -11.77
N SER A 220 -11.70 -1.84 -10.51
CA SER A 220 -10.77 -2.87 -10.03
C SER A 220 -11.17 -4.28 -10.46
N ARG A 221 -12.39 -4.44 -11.01
CA ARG A 221 -13.03 -5.72 -11.33
C ARG A 221 -13.01 -6.65 -10.12
N GLN A 222 -13.48 -6.14 -8.99
CA GLN A 222 -13.55 -6.87 -7.73
C GLN A 222 -14.99 -7.01 -7.24
N LEU A 223 -15.26 -8.12 -6.55
CA LEU A 223 -16.49 -8.37 -5.81
C LEU A 223 -16.20 -8.19 -4.33
N VAL A 224 -16.97 -7.35 -3.66
CA VAL A 224 -16.94 -7.18 -2.20
C VAL A 224 -18.22 -7.78 -1.64
N THR A 225 -18.07 -8.68 -0.68
CA THR A 225 -19.19 -9.29 0.04
C THR A 225 -19.11 -8.89 1.51
N GLY A 226 -20.26 -8.59 2.11
CA GLY A 226 -20.39 -8.19 3.50
C GLY A 226 -21.11 -9.24 4.34
N CYS A 227 -20.53 -9.64 5.47
CA CYS A 227 -21.10 -10.61 6.40
C CYS A 227 -21.84 -9.94 7.57
N ALA A 228 -22.70 -10.70 8.26
CA ALA A 228 -23.37 -10.26 9.48
C ALA A 228 -22.44 -10.09 10.70
N ASP A 229 -21.25 -10.67 10.69
CA ASP A 229 -20.24 -10.48 11.74
C ASP A 229 -19.33 -9.25 11.51
N GLY A 230 -19.51 -8.53 10.39
CA GLY A 230 -18.67 -7.39 10.01
C GLY A 230 -17.42 -7.75 9.21
N GLN A 231 -17.32 -8.98 8.71
CA GLN A 231 -16.28 -9.34 7.77
C GLN A 231 -16.63 -8.91 6.35
N LEU A 232 -15.64 -8.39 5.64
CA LEU A 232 -15.65 -8.16 4.20
C LEU A 232 -14.78 -9.22 3.53
N TRP A 233 -15.30 -9.82 2.47
CA TRP A 233 -14.53 -10.70 1.60
C TRP A 233 -14.46 -10.12 0.22
N ILE A 234 -13.24 -9.93 -0.27
CA ILE A 234 -12.97 -9.31 -1.56
C ILE A 234 -12.44 -10.38 -2.50
N PHE A 235 -13.05 -10.49 -3.68
CA PHE A 235 -12.70 -11.45 -4.72
C PHE A 235 -12.36 -10.75 -6.02
N SER A 236 -11.45 -11.32 -6.80
CA SER A 236 -11.09 -10.81 -8.11
C SER A 236 -12.00 -11.42 -9.17
N LEU A 237 -12.65 -10.58 -9.97
CA LEU A 237 -13.50 -10.97 -11.10
C LEU A 237 -12.76 -10.90 -12.46
N MET A 238 -11.48 -10.51 -12.44
CA MET A 238 -10.57 -10.58 -13.59
C MET A 238 -10.58 -11.96 -14.26
N ASP A 239 -10.50 -11.98 -15.59
CA ASP A 239 -10.36 -13.21 -16.36
C ASP A 239 -9.10 -14.00 -15.95
N GLY A 240 -9.20 -15.33 -15.91
CA GLY A 240 -8.12 -16.22 -15.48
C GLY A 240 -7.84 -16.25 -13.97
N HIS A 241 -8.44 -15.35 -13.18
CA HIS A 241 -8.27 -15.37 -11.73
C HIS A 241 -9.21 -16.37 -11.02
N HIS A 242 -10.13 -17.02 -11.75
CA HIS A 242 -11.05 -18.04 -11.23
C HIS A 242 -11.76 -17.65 -9.93
N TYR A 243 -12.23 -16.40 -9.83
CA TYR A 243 -12.91 -15.87 -8.64
C TYR A 243 -12.07 -16.02 -7.36
N ARG A 244 -10.74 -15.81 -7.44
CA ARG A 244 -9.85 -15.92 -6.27
C ARG A 244 -10.17 -14.88 -5.20
N ARG A 245 -9.96 -15.26 -3.94
CA ARG A 245 -9.98 -14.32 -2.81
C ARG A 245 -8.77 -13.37 -2.91
N VAL A 246 -9.04 -12.08 -2.95
CA VAL A 246 -8.05 -11.01 -2.83
C VAL A 246 -7.71 -10.77 -1.38
N ALA A 247 -8.72 -10.53 -0.54
CA ALA A 247 -8.52 -10.18 0.87
C ALA A 247 -9.69 -10.59 1.76
N ARG A 248 -9.43 -10.68 3.07
CA ARG A 248 -10.45 -10.77 4.12
C ARG A 248 -10.21 -9.68 5.14
N VAL A 249 -11.21 -8.82 5.33
CA VAL A 249 -11.10 -7.66 6.21
C VAL A 249 -12.13 -7.76 7.31
N ASP A 250 -11.71 -7.50 8.54
CA ASP A 250 -12.59 -7.41 9.71
C ASP A 250 -12.81 -5.92 10.01
N LEU A 251 -14.03 -5.45 9.80
CA LEU A 251 -14.35 -4.03 9.89
C LEU A 251 -14.08 -3.49 11.30
N ARG A 252 -14.40 -4.27 12.34
CA ARG A 252 -14.16 -3.87 13.74
C ARG A 252 -12.66 -3.67 13.98
N LYS A 253 -11.84 -4.67 13.64
CA LYS A 253 -10.38 -4.55 13.78
C LYS A 253 -9.83 -3.35 13.02
N LYS A 254 -10.34 -3.09 11.80
CA LYS A 254 -9.91 -1.93 11.02
C LYS A 254 -10.34 -0.60 11.65
N THR A 255 -11.54 -0.50 12.22
CA THR A 255 -11.97 0.70 12.95
C THR A 255 -11.15 0.94 14.22
N GLU A 256 -10.73 -0.12 14.93
CA GLU A 256 -9.80 -0.03 16.05
C GLU A 256 -8.41 0.45 15.59
N THR A 257 -7.87 -0.10 14.48
CA THR A 257 -6.61 0.41 13.90
C THR A 257 -6.70 1.85 13.40
N PHE A 258 -7.87 2.28 12.94
CA PHE A 258 -8.13 3.65 12.52
C PHE A 258 -8.15 4.60 13.73
N SER A 259 -8.88 4.24 14.79
CA SER A 259 -8.93 5.02 16.03
C SER A 259 -7.57 5.17 16.71
N THR A 260 -6.79 4.09 16.80
CA THR A 260 -5.45 4.11 17.40
C THR A 260 -4.46 4.97 16.61
N ARG A 261 -4.55 4.98 15.28
CA ARG A 261 -3.78 5.89 14.42
C ARG A 261 -4.12 7.36 14.66
N ARG A 262 -5.38 7.69 14.92
CA ARG A 262 -5.81 9.07 15.29
C ARG A 262 -5.34 9.48 16.69
N VAL A 263 -5.38 8.58 17.67
CA VAL A 263 -4.89 8.88 19.03
C VAL A 263 -3.37 9.12 19.01
N LYS A 264 -2.60 8.26 18.34
CA LYS A 264 -1.13 8.39 18.26
C LYS A 264 -0.64 9.59 17.45
N SER A 265 -1.45 10.10 16.53
CA SER A 265 -1.12 11.29 15.73
C SER A 265 -1.38 12.62 16.43
N GLY A 266 -1.78 12.61 17.71
CA GLY A 266 -1.75 13.79 18.58
C GLY A 266 -3.01 14.66 18.58
N LEU A 267 -4.15 14.19 18.04
CA LEU A 267 -5.38 14.99 17.98
C LEU A 267 -6.39 14.79 19.12
N CYS A 268 -6.05 14.01 20.14
CA CYS A 268 -6.80 14.09 21.40
C CYS A 268 -5.98 14.94 22.37
N SER A 269 -5.94 16.25 22.15
CA SER A 269 -5.94 17.16 23.29
C SER A 269 -7.10 16.69 24.16
N GLN A 270 -6.80 16.19 25.36
CA GLN A 270 -7.83 15.99 26.37
C GLN A 270 -8.68 17.26 26.34
N PRO A 271 -10.00 17.18 26.05
CA PRO A 271 -10.85 18.31 26.35
C PRO A 271 -10.60 18.55 27.83
N GLU A 272 -10.04 19.71 28.15
CA GLU A 272 -10.06 20.24 29.51
C GLU A 272 -11.45 19.92 30.06
N GLU A 273 -11.52 19.33 31.26
CA GLU A 273 -12.70 18.77 31.96
C GLU A 273 -13.85 19.77 32.20
N SER A 274 -14.19 20.55 31.19
CA SER A 274 -15.19 21.58 31.17
C SER A 274 -16.33 21.09 30.27
N GLN A 275 -17.39 20.62 30.94
CA GLN A 275 -18.76 20.55 30.42
C GLN A 275 -19.14 19.39 29.48
N LEU A 276 -18.63 18.18 29.72
CA LEU A 276 -19.53 17.03 29.62
C LEU A 276 -20.10 16.74 31.00
N PRO A 277 -21.44 16.57 31.15
CA PRO A 277 -22.02 16.25 32.44
C PRO A 277 -21.37 14.96 32.93
N SER A 278 -20.83 15.02 34.14
CA SER A 278 -20.33 13.89 34.89
C SER A 278 -21.42 12.82 34.99
N THR A 279 -21.47 11.89 34.05
CA THR A 279 -22.10 10.59 34.26
C THR A 279 -21.15 9.77 35.13
N SER A 280 -21.08 10.19 36.40
CA SER A 280 -20.69 9.32 37.49
C SER A 280 -21.54 8.05 37.41
N ALA A 281 -20.89 6.89 37.45
CA ALA A 281 -21.49 5.58 37.71
C ALA A 281 -22.09 4.76 36.55
N LEU A 282 -21.72 4.99 35.28
CA LEU A 282 -21.73 3.87 34.34
C LEU A 282 -20.33 3.27 34.36
N GLY A 283 -20.21 2.10 35.00
CA GLY A 283 -18.94 1.39 35.12
C GLY A 283 -18.27 1.22 33.75
N LYS A 284 -17.04 0.73 33.77
CA LYS A 284 -16.46 0.02 32.62
C LYS A 284 -17.36 -1.19 32.34
N GLY A 285 -18.53 -0.93 31.77
CA GLY A 285 -19.42 -1.95 31.27
C GLY A 285 -18.55 -2.73 30.32
N GLU A 286 -18.51 -4.04 30.53
CA GLU A 286 -18.06 -4.97 29.51
C GLU A 286 -18.60 -4.41 28.20
N GLN A 287 -17.71 -3.96 27.31
CA GLN A 287 -18.15 -3.57 25.99
C GLN A 287 -18.69 -4.86 25.40
N VAL A 288 -20.02 -5.02 25.48
CA VAL A 288 -20.74 -6.14 24.88
C VAL A 288 -20.18 -6.24 23.48
N GLU A 289 -19.78 -7.44 23.09
CA GLU A 289 -19.08 -7.67 21.84
C GLU A 289 -20.01 -7.36 20.67
N VAL A 290 -20.09 -6.08 20.27
CA VAL A 290 -20.99 -5.64 19.21
C VAL A 290 -20.35 -5.98 17.87
N THR A 291 -20.95 -6.90 17.13
CA THR A 291 -20.61 -7.14 15.73
C THR A 291 -21.08 -5.97 14.87
N PHE A 292 -20.34 -5.65 13.81
CA PHE A 292 -20.69 -4.56 12.89
C PHE A 292 -21.24 -5.15 11.59
N PRO A 293 -22.50 -5.66 11.55
CA PRO A 293 -23.06 -6.30 10.36
C PRO A 293 -22.98 -5.36 9.16
N VAL A 294 -22.57 -5.89 8.00
CA VAL A 294 -22.45 -5.11 6.76
C VAL A 294 -23.79 -5.13 6.04
N LEU A 295 -24.70 -4.25 6.45
CA LEU A 295 -26.07 -4.17 5.95
C LEU A 295 -26.11 -3.75 4.47
N ARG A 296 -25.29 -2.78 4.07
CA ARG A 296 -25.23 -2.31 2.68
C ARG A 296 -23.84 -1.86 2.27
N LEU A 297 -23.51 -2.12 1.00
CA LEU A 297 -22.32 -1.60 0.34
C LEU A 297 -22.76 -0.69 -0.82
N ALA A 298 -22.06 0.44 -0.99
CA ALA A 298 -22.33 1.41 -2.04
C ALA A 298 -21.03 2.13 -2.47
N PRO A 299 -20.92 2.61 -3.71
CA PRO A 299 -19.73 3.33 -4.16
C PRO A 299 -19.57 4.68 -3.45
N CYS A 300 -18.36 5.06 -3.09
CA CYS A 300 -18.03 6.36 -2.51
C CYS A 300 -17.00 7.08 -3.39
N ASP A 301 -17.40 8.17 -4.03
CA ASP A 301 -16.47 9.00 -4.81
C ASP A 301 -15.86 10.08 -3.90
N LEU A 302 -14.54 10.01 -3.70
CA LEU A 302 -13.76 11.02 -2.97
C LEU A 302 -12.86 11.87 -3.89
N SER A 303 -12.94 11.67 -5.22
CA SER A 303 -12.01 12.27 -6.19
C SER A 303 -12.01 13.81 -6.22
N LEU A 304 -13.10 14.43 -5.77
CA LEU A 304 -13.31 15.87 -5.82
C LEU A 304 -12.96 16.62 -4.53
N ILE A 305 -12.42 15.94 -3.50
CA ILE A 305 -11.88 16.65 -2.33
C ILE A 305 -10.66 17.46 -2.80
N PRO A 306 -10.69 18.81 -2.74
CA PRO A 306 -9.60 19.60 -3.26
C PRO A 306 -8.28 19.28 -2.53
N ASN A 307 -7.33 18.73 -3.28
CA ASN A 307 -5.98 18.40 -2.83
C ASN A 307 -5.23 19.60 -2.20
N SER A 308 -5.67 20.84 -2.46
CA SER A 308 -4.99 22.06 -2.01
C SER A 308 -5.04 22.31 -0.51
N ALA A 309 -6.03 21.76 0.21
CA ALA A 309 -6.06 21.86 1.68
C ALA A 309 -5.55 20.58 2.35
N CYS A 310 -5.62 19.44 1.67
CA CYS A 310 -5.25 18.15 2.23
C CYS A 310 -4.59 17.31 1.14
N GLY A 311 -3.26 17.31 1.08
CA GLY A 311 -2.49 16.53 0.09
C GLY A 311 -2.53 15.01 0.29
N CYS A 312 -3.68 14.44 0.67
CA CYS A 312 -3.76 13.15 1.36
C CYS A 312 -4.41 12.01 0.58
N LEU A 313 -5.14 12.27 -0.51
CA LEU A 313 -5.66 11.21 -1.38
C LEU A 313 -5.17 11.49 -2.79
N SER A 314 -4.24 10.64 -3.29
CA SER A 314 -3.88 10.65 -4.70
C SER A 314 -5.12 10.35 -5.55
N SER A 315 -5.17 10.83 -6.79
CA SER A 315 -6.28 10.52 -7.72
C SER A 315 -6.53 9.02 -7.87
N GLU A 316 -5.53 8.18 -7.58
CA GLU A 316 -5.63 6.73 -7.61
C GLU A 316 -6.22 6.11 -6.33
N ASN A 317 -6.18 6.83 -5.20
CA ASN A 317 -6.74 6.44 -3.91
C ASN A 317 -8.23 6.83 -3.75
N THR A 318 -8.89 7.10 -4.86
CA THR A 318 -10.29 7.57 -4.93
C THR A 318 -11.32 6.45 -4.85
N ARG A 319 -10.88 5.18 -4.88
CA ARG A 319 -11.75 4.00 -4.90
C ARG A 319 -12.21 3.58 -3.51
N CYS A 320 -13.16 4.33 -2.99
CA CYS A 320 -13.77 4.06 -1.70
C CYS A 320 -15.15 3.43 -1.84
N VAL A 321 -15.53 2.67 -0.82
CA VAL A 321 -16.84 2.04 -0.68
C VAL A 321 -17.43 2.49 0.65
N TRP A 322 -18.69 2.91 0.62
CA TRP A 322 -19.49 3.09 1.80
C TRP A 322 -19.94 1.73 2.33
N ILE A 323 -19.72 1.53 3.62
CA ILE A 323 -20.21 0.40 4.38
C ILE A 323 -21.27 0.91 5.36
N GLY A 324 -22.52 0.56 5.11
CA GLY A 324 -23.61 0.78 6.05
C GLY A 324 -23.69 -0.36 7.05
N SER A 325 -23.53 -0.05 8.32
CA SER A 325 -23.68 -1.00 9.43
C SER A 325 -24.77 -0.55 10.40
N SER A 326 -25.09 -1.40 11.37
CA SER A 326 -26.09 -1.09 12.40
C SER A 326 -25.67 0.06 13.30
N VAL A 327 -24.36 0.23 13.54
CA VAL A 327 -23.82 1.25 14.46
C VAL A 327 -23.40 2.55 13.77
N GLY A 328 -23.26 2.54 12.45
CA GLY A 328 -22.69 3.66 11.71
C GLY A 328 -22.39 3.38 10.25
N LEU A 329 -21.81 4.37 9.59
CA LEU A 329 -21.35 4.35 8.21
C LEU A 329 -19.82 4.46 8.17
N PHE A 330 -19.17 3.65 7.33
CA PHE A 330 -17.72 3.66 7.19
C PHE A 330 -17.32 3.87 5.74
N VAL A 331 -16.27 4.66 5.53
CA VAL A 331 -15.63 4.83 4.23
C VAL A 331 -14.42 3.92 4.19
N PHE A 332 -14.45 2.93 3.31
CA PHE A 332 -13.41 1.91 3.18
C PHE A 332 -12.72 2.00 1.83
N ASN A 333 -11.39 2.05 1.83
CA ASN A 333 -10.60 2.15 0.62
C ASN A 333 -10.17 0.75 0.14
N LEU A 334 -10.57 0.40 -1.08
CA LEU A 334 -10.28 -0.92 -1.67
C LEU A 334 -8.81 -1.11 -2.08
N ALA A 335 -8.07 -0.03 -2.29
CA ALA A 335 -6.69 -0.09 -2.74
C ALA A 335 -5.72 -0.44 -1.59
N ASN A 336 -5.91 0.18 -0.41
CA ASN A 336 -5.08 -0.03 0.79
C ASN A 336 -5.72 -0.94 1.85
N LEU A 337 -7.00 -1.30 1.68
CA LEU A 337 -7.80 -2.09 2.61
C LEU A 337 -7.92 -1.48 4.00
N GLU A 338 -8.11 -0.16 4.07
CA GLU A 338 -8.22 0.61 5.32
C GLU A 338 -9.52 1.41 5.40
N VAL A 339 -9.95 1.69 6.64
CA VAL A 339 -11.05 2.61 6.90
C VAL A 339 -10.49 4.03 6.89
N GLU A 340 -10.98 4.88 5.98
CA GLU A 340 -10.55 6.27 5.83
C GLU A 340 -11.40 7.23 6.68
N ALA A 341 -12.67 6.88 6.92
CA ALA A 341 -13.55 7.62 7.80
C ALA A 341 -14.64 6.73 8.42
N ALA A 342 -15.13 7.15 9.58
CA ALA A 342 -16.18 6.47 10.33
C ALA A 342 -17.18 7.48 10.90
N LEU A 343 -18.47 7.29 10.63
CA LEU A 343 -19.57 8.05 11.19
C LEU A 343 -20.38 7.10 12.08
N TYR A 344 -20.26 7.23 13.40
CA TYR A 344 -21.08 6.47 14.34
C TYR A 344 -22.34 7.24 14.69
N TYR A 345 -23.51 6.61 14.60
CA TYR A 345 -24.77 7.32 14.82
C TYR A 345 -24.88 7.92 16.23
N LYS A 346 -24.37 7.19 17.23
CA LYS A 346 -24.32 7.63 18.63
C LYS A 346 -23.51 8.91 18.88
N ASP A 347 -22.61 9.28 17.97
CA ASP A 347 -21.77 10.48 18.13
C ASP A 347 -22.53 11.76 17.73
N PHE A 348 -23.70 11.63 17.10
CA PHE A 348 -24.51 12.75 16.62
C PHE A 348 -25.87 12.78 17.32
N GLN A 349 -26.05 13.71 18.26
CA GLN A 349 -27.31 13.88 18.99
C GLN A 349 -28.48 14.32 18.10
N SER A 350 -28.19 14.86 16.91
CA SER A 350 -29.19 15.26 15.92
C SER A 350 -29.82 14.09 15.17
N LEU A 351 -29.31 12.86 15.35
CA LEU A 351 -29.83 11.67 14.68
C LEU A 351 -30.84 10.95 15.57
N SER A 352 -32.01 10.67 15.01
CA SER A 352 -33.10 9.98 15.70
C SER A 352 -32.88 8.46 15.81
N ILE A 353 -32.07 7.89 14.92
CA ILE A 353 -31.77 6.45 14.85
C ILE A 353 -30.32 6.21 15.28
N LEU A 354 -30.14 5.47 16.39
CA LEU A 354 -28.82 5.12 16.92
C LEU A 354 -28.36 3.71 16.52
N LEU A 355 -29.31 2.84 16.16
CA LEU A 355 -29.07 1.48 15.68
C LEU A 355 -29.94 1.22 14.46
N ALA A 356 -29.32 1.02 13.30
CA ALA A 356 -30.00 0.74 12.05
C ALA A 356 -30.19 -0.78 11.86
N GLY A 357 -31.36 -1.18 11.38
CA GLY A 357 -31.64 -2.55 10.91
C GLY A 357 -31.43 -2.68 9.40
N SER A 358 -31.74 -1.62 8.65
CA SER A 358 -31.58 -1.56 7.20
C SER A 358 -31.05 -0.19 6.77
N CYS A 359 -30.32 -0.17 5.66
CA CYS A 359 -29.62 1.01 5.15
C CYS A 359 -29.63 1.03 3.63
N ALA A 360 -29.91 2.20 3.04
CA ALA A 360 -29.72 2.47 1.61
C ALA A 360 -28.88 3.73 1.42
N LEU A 361 -27.99 3.74 0.43
CA LEU A 361 -27.02 4.80 0.19
C LEU A 361 -26.93 5.12 -1.29
N ARG A 362 -26.93 6.41 -1.66
CA ARG A 362 -26.70 6.87 -3.03
C ARG A 362 -25.99 8.22 -3.04
N ASN A 363 -24.97 8.36 -3.89
CA ASN A 363 -24.29 9.64 -4.10
C ASN A 363 -25.16 10.58 -4.93
N ARG A 364 -25.17 11.88 -4.60
CA ARG A 364 -25.78 12.93 -5.42
C ARG A 364 -24.70 13.57 -6.29
N THR A 365 -24.88 13.52 -7.60
CA THR A 365 -23.91 14.08 -8.55
C THR A 365 -23.80 15.60 -8.48
N ALA A 366 -24.90 16.30 -8.20
CA ALA A 366 -24.95 17.77 -8.22
C ALA A 366 -24.16 18.43 -7.07
N ASP A 367 -24.35 17.94 -5.84
CA ASP A 367 -23.83 18.59 -4.63
C ASP A 367 -22.70 17.81 -3.95
N GLN A 368 -22.30 16.66 -4.51
CA GLN A 368 -21.28 15.76 -3.93
C GLN A 368 -21.62 15.28 -2.51
N LYS A 369 -22.91 15.31 -2.17
CA LYS A 369 -23.46 14.78 -0.91
C LYS A 369 -24.01 13.38 -1.12
N VAL A 370 -24.17 12.64 -0.04
CA VAL A 370 -24.71 11.28 -0.05
C VAL A 370 -26.07 11.30 0.64
N LEU A 371 -27.08 10.71 0.02
CA LEU A 371 -28.34 10.41 0.68
C LEU A 371 -28.24 9.02 1.30
N CYS A 372 -28.53 8.95 2.58
CA CYS A 372 -28.60 7.71 3.32
C CYS A 372 -29.99 7.57 3.94
N LEU A 373 -30.65 6.44 3.72
CA LEU A 373 -31.91 6.13 4.37
C LEU A 373 -31.69 5.00 5.36
N LEU A 374 -32.14 5.22 6.61
CA LEU A 374 -31.99 4.28 7.71
C LEU A 374 -33.36 3.88 8.23
N ALA A 375 -33.58 2.59 8.43
CA ALA A 375 -34.67 2.07 9.24
C ALA A 375 -34.11 1.62 10.59
N SER A 376 -34.78 1.99 11.68
CA SER A 376 -34.38 1.61 13.03
C SER A 376 -34.41 0.08 13.18
N LEU A 377 -33.43 -0.46 13.90
CA LEU A 377 -33.44 -1.88 14.30
C LEU A 377 -34.56 -2.14 15.32
N PHE A 378 -34.86 -1.15 16.15
CA PHE A 378 -35.87 -1.22 17.20
C PHE A 378 -36.92 -0.11 16.99
N GLY A 379 -38.18 -0.51 16.76
CA GLY A 379 -39.28 0.40 16.45
C GLY A 379 -39.45 0.70 14.96
N GLY A 380 -40.46 1.48 14.61
CA GLY A 380 -40.83 1.76 13.21
C GLY A 380 -40.31 3.09 12.65
N LYS A 381 -39.19 3.62 13.17
CA LYS A 381 -38.62 4.89 12.72
C LYS A 381 -37.82 4.72 11.42
N ILE A 382 -38.01 5.64 10.49
CA ILE A 382 -37.29 5.73 9.22
C ILE A 382 -36.74 7.15 9.07
N ALA A 383 -35.43 7.30 8.93
CA ALA A 383 -34.78 8.60 8.81
C ALA A 383 -34.04 8.74 7.47
N VAL A 384 -34.10 9.94 6.89
CA VAL A 384 -33.34 10.32 5.70
C VAL A 384 -32.23 11.28 6.11
N LEU A 385 -30.99 10.85 5.89
CA LEU A 385 -29.78 11.59 6.22
C LEU A 385 -29.14 12.12 4.94
N GLU A 386 -28.66 13.36 5.01
CA GLU A 386 -27.79 13.96 4.02
C GLU A 386 -26.38 14.06 4.62
N ILE A 387 -25.41 13.43 3.97
CA ILE A 387 -24.03 13.32 4.47
C ILE A 387 -23.08 14.03 3.51
N ASN A 388 -22.16 14.81 4.07
CA ASN A 388 -21.06 15.41 3.33
C ASN A 388 -19.78 14.56 3.49
N PRO A 389 -19.41 13.72 2.51
CA PRO A 389 -18.25 12.84 2.61
C PRO A 389 -16.95 13.62 2.78
N ALA A 390 -16.81 14.76 2.09
CA ALA A 390 -15.62 15.60 2.18
C ALA A 390 -15.45 16.21 3.58
N ALA A 391 -16.54 16.69 4.19
CA ALA A 391 -16.50 17.20 5.56
C ALA A 391 -16.18 16.08 6.57
N LEU A 392 -16.78 14.89 6.40
CA LEU A 392 -16.49 13.74 7.24
C LEU A 392 -14.99 13.38 7.16
N VAL A 393 -14.45 13.22 5.97
CA VAL A 393 -13.04 12.84 5.78
C VAL A 393 -12.11 13.93 6.32
N ARG A 394 -12.37 15.22 6.05
CA ARG A 394 -11.52 16.32 6.56
C ARG A 394 -11.53 16.43 8.08
N ALA A 395 -12.69 16.23 8.72
CA ALA A 395 -12.79 16.22 10.19
C ALA A 395 -12.02 15.04 10.81
N GLN A 396 -11.69 14.03 10.00
CA GLN A 396 -11.05 12.81 10.47
C GLN A 396 -9.62 12.56 10.01
N GLN A 397 -9.19 13.25 8.96
CA GLN A 397 -7.79 13.29 8.57
C GLN A 397 -6.98 14.09 9.60
N CYS A 398 -5.79 13.57 9.92
CA CYS A 398 -4.85 14.31 10.75
C CYS A 398 -4.34 15.51 9.93
N PRO A 399 -4.37 16.73 10.47
CA PRO A 399 -3.64 17.85 9.90
C PRO A 399 -2.21 17.42 9.68
N SER A 400 -1.72 17.62 8.46
CA SER A 400 -0.37 17.34 8.00
C SER A 400 0.67 17.55 9.10
N MET A 401 1.40 16.49 9.46
CA MET A 401 2.64 16.62 10.23
C MET A 401 3.55 17.64 9.53
N GLY A 402 4.02 18.62 10.30
CA GLY A 402 4.53 19.92 9.83
C GLY A 402 5.84 19.93 9.04
N GLN A 403 6.30 18.81 8.49
CA GLN A 403 7.39 18.78 7.51
C GLN A 403 7.08 17.69 6.49
N SER A 404 6.81 18.07 5.24
CA SER A 404 6.70 17.10 4.15
C SER A 404 8.05 16.42 3.99
N LEU A 405 8.19 15.21 4.54
CA LEU A 405 9.39 14.40 4.39
C LEU A 405 9.59 14.06 2.91
N SER A 406 10.81 14.27 2.42
CA SER A 406 11.19 13.92 1.06
C SER A 406 12.49 13.13 1.08
N VAL A 407 12.54 12.07 0.28
CA VAL A 407 13.77 11.27 0.11
C VAL A 407 14.83 12.07 -0.62
N PRO A 408 14.54 12.77 -1.74
CA PRO A 408 15.52 13.67 -2.33
C PRO A 408 15.84 14.82 -1.36
N ALA A 409 17.13 15.09 -1.16
CA ALA A 409 17.58 16.20 -0.34
C ALA A 409 17.11 17.54 -0.93
N SER A 410 16.26 18.26 -0.20
CA SER A 410 15.79 19.61 -0.55
C SER A 410 16.59 20.72 0.14
N SER A 411 17.38 20.37 1.16
CA SER A 411 18.10 21.29 2.02
C SER A 411 19.60 20.96 2.10
N CYS A 412 20.39 21.99 2.38
CA CYS A 412 21.82 21.83 2.67
C CYS A 412 22.03 21.09 3.99
N VAL A 413 23.15 20.37 4.07
CA VAL A 413 23.55 19.68 5.29
C VAL A 413 23.90 20.69 6.38
N LEU A 414 23.25 20.57 7.53
CA LEU A 414 23.51 21.42 8.69
C LEU A 414 24.92 21.17 9.24
N PRO A 415 25.64 22.18 9.75
CA PRO A 415 26.95 21.97 10.37
C PRO A 415 26.93 21.02 11.58
N THR A 416 25.78 20.89 12.23
CA THR A 416 25.53 19.96 13.34
C THR A 416 25.15 18.55 12.89
N SER A 417 24.88 18.36 11.59
CA SER A 417 24.45 17.08 11.05
C SER A 417 25.58 16.04 11.15
N PRO A 418 25.26 14.77 11.46
CA PRO A 418 26.21 13.66 11.31
C PRO A 418 26.71 13.50 9.86
N LEU A 419 25.99 14.03 8.86
CA LEU A 419 26.38 14.00 7.45
C LEU A 419 27.35 15.11 7.07
N TYR A 420 27.65 16.06 7.97
CA TYR A 420 28.51 17.19 7.67
C TYR A 420 29.96 16.74 7.40
N LEU A 421 30.34 16.69 6.13
CA LEU A 421 31.74 16.63 5.71
C LEU A 421 32.28 18.05 5.80
N GLY A 422 32.92 18.38 6.93
CA GLY A 422 33.51 19.70 7.13
C GLY A 422 34.26 20.19 5.90
N ILE A 423 33.98 21.42 5.48
CA ILE A 423 34.85 22.10 4.53
C ILE A 423 36.20 22.14 5.23
N ALA A 424 37.21 21.49 4.65
CA ALA A 424 38.58 21.73 5.03
C ALA A 424 38.87 23.21 4.73
N LYS A 425 38.43 24.10 5.62
CA LYS A 425 39.00 25.43 5.72
C LYS A 425 40.43 25.17 6.11
N GLU A 426 41.30 25.12 5.10
CA GLU A 426 42.67 25.54 5.26
C GLU A 426 42.63 26.71 6.22
N LYS A 427 43.31 26.55 7.36
CA LYS A 427 43.38 27.55 8.40
C LYS A 427 44.03 28.80 7.80
N SER A 428 43.24 29.68 7.21
CA SER A 428 43.56 31.07 6.96
C SER A 428 42.95 31.92 8.07
N THR A 429 42.96 31.42 9.31
CA THR A 429 42.73 32.28 10.47
C THR A 429 43.97 33.16 10.62
N LYS A 430 43.86 34.39 10.13
CA LYS A 430 44.69 35.54 10.52
C LYS A 430 44.83 35.49 12.04
N ALA A 431 45.96 34.98 12.51
CA ALA A 431 46.22 34.86 13.93
C ALA A 431 46.31 36.29 14.49
N ALA A 432 45.35 36.59 15.38
CA ALA A 432 45.43 37.74 16.26
C ALA A 432 46.75 37.66 17.03
N SER A 433 47.34 38.83 17.20
CA SER A 433 48.63 39.10 17.81
C SER A 433 48.70 38.63 19.25
N GLU A 434 49.04 37.38 19.49
CA GLU A 434 49.58 36.95 20.77
C GLU A 434 51.07 36.66 20.61
N GLN A 435 51.86 37.61 21.13
CA GLN A 435 53.30 37.56 21.24
C GLN A 435 53.71 36.41 22.17
N ARG A 436 53.72 35.18 21.67
CA ARG A 436 54.53 34.12 22.27
C ARG A 436 55.77 33.89 21.42
N ARG A 437 56.86 34.50 21.91
CA ARG A 437 58.24 34.21 21.55
C ARG A 437 58.50 32.71 21.71
N ALA A 438 58.38 31.96 20.64
CA ALA A 438 58.90 30.59 20.57
C ALA A 438 59.65 30.45 19.25
N ALA A 439 60.88 29.96 19.39
CA ALA A 439 61.93 29.95 18.39
C ALA A 439 61.44 29.43 17.03
N ARG A 440 61.74 30.23 16.01
CA ARG A 440 61.47 30.01 14.60
C ARG A 440 62.33 28.85 14.08
N ASN A 441 61.97 27.61 14.39
CA ASN A 441 62.50 26.44 13.69
C ASN A 441 61.77 26.30 12.36
N VAL A 442 62.07 27.21 11.43
CA VAL A 442 61.75 27.03 10.01
C VAL A 442 62.66 25.90 9.54
N MET A 443 62.07 24.72 9.40
CA MET A 443 62.66 23.56 8.75
C MET A 443 63.00 23.98 7.32
N LYS A 444 64.26 24.41 7.11
CA LYS A 444 64.77 24.77 5.79
C LYS A 444 64.74 23.51 4.94
N ASP A 445 64.04 23.60 3.81
CA ASP A 445 64.08 22.63 2.73
C ASP A 445 65.48 22.68 2.10
N GLN A 446 66.44 22.07 2.79
CA GLN A 446 67.83 22.04 2.37
C GLN A 446 68.01 20.84 1.46
N ARG A 447 68.21 21.11 0.16
CA ARG A 447 68.69 20.09 -0.80
C ARG A 447 69.88 19.37 -0.17
N LEU A 448 69.74 18.06 -0.01
CA LEU A 448 70.75 17.20 0.59
C LEU A 448 71.95 17.12 -0.37
N VAL A 449 72.92 18.01 -0.21
CA VAL A 449 74.20 17.94 -0.93
C VAL A 449 75.08 16.96 -0.18
N PHE A 450 75.30 15.78 -0.77
CA PHE A 450 76.21 14.79 -0.22
C PHE A 450 77.64 15.32 -0.29
N HIS A 451 78.14 15.84 0.83
CA HIS A 451 79.55 16.22 1.00
C HIS A 451 80.39 15.01 1.39
N SER A 452 80.42 14.00 0.54
CA SER A 452 81.47 13.00 0.60
C SER A 452 81.68 12.47 -0.80
N LYS A 453 82.88 12.69 -1.33
CA LYS A 453 83.43 11.92 -2.45
C LYS A 453 83.45 10.45 -2.01
N VAL A 454 82.33 9.75 -2.17
CA VAL A 454 82.29 8.31 -2.02
C VAL A 454 83.17 7.79 -3.15
N ARG A 455 84.39 7.37 -2.79
CA ARG A 455 85.31 6.69 -3.69
C ARG A 455 84.62 5.40 -4.12
N SER A 456 83.89 5.44 -5.22
CA SER A 456 83.35 4.23 -5.83
C SER A 456 84.53 3.36 -6.24
N SER A 457 84.60 2.18 -5.64
CA SER A 457 85.54 1.12 -5.94
C SER A 457 85.44 0.74 -7.42
N GLY A 458 86.50 1.04 -8.17
CA GLY A 458 87.21 0.05 -8.98
C GLY A 458 86.55 -0.60 -10.21
N TYR A 459 85.31 -0.29 -10.60
CA TYR A 459 84.79 -0.77 -11.89
C TYR A 459 85.06 0.25 -13.01
N ALA A 460 86.35 0.47 -13.28
CA ALA A 460 86.83 1.08 -14.51
C ALA A 460 86.78 0.02 -15.63
N SER A 461 85.59 -0.39 -16.02
CA SER A 461 85.36 -1.11 -17.27
C SER A 461 84.11 -0.54 -17.89
N ALA A 462 84.29 0.08 -19.05
CA ALA A 462 83.26 0.81 -19.76
C ALA A 462 82.01 -0.07 -19.92
N PRO A 463 80.81 0.45 -19.60
CA PRO A 463 79.58 -0.31 -19.76
C PRO A 463 79.34 -0.48 -21.26
N HIS A 464 79.72 -1.64 -21.78
CA HIS A 464 79.19 -2.14 -23.04
C HIS A 464 77.69 -2.34 -22.86
N VAL A 465 76.93 -1.94 -23.87
CA VAL A 465 75.49 -2.12 -24.06
C VAL A 465 74.62 -1.08 -23.34
N THR A 466 74.23 -0.08 -24.12
CA THR A 466 73.05 0.77 -23.93
C THR A 466 71.79 -0.09 -23.86
N MET A 467 71.52 -0.65 -22.69
CA MET A 467 70.22 -1.22 -22.37
C MET A 467 69.28 -0.04 -22.17
N PHE A 468 68.28 0.08 -23.05
CA PHE A 468 67.25 1.13 -23.06
C PHE A 468 67.67 2.47 -23.69
N SER A 469 67.54 2.56 -25.02
CA SER A 469 67.19 3.83 -25.65
C SER A 469 65.68 4.05 -25.49
N PRO A 470 65.24 5.07 -24.74
CA PRO A 470 63.82 5.40 -24.68
C PRO A 470 63.39 5.86 -26.07
N LYS A 471 62.53 5.07 -26.74
CA LYS A 471 61.93 5.43 -28.03
C LYS A 471 60.96 6.59 -27.83
N THR A 472 61.47 7.81 -27.69
CA THR A 472 60.67 9.04 -27.58
C THR A 472 60.25 9.62 -28.93
N ASN A 473 60.64 9.00 -30.04
CA ASN A 473 60.25 9.42 -31.38
C ASN A 473 59.46 8.32 -32.10
N ILE A 474 58.28 7.98 -31.60
CA ILE A 474 57.28 7.34 -32.46
C ILE A 474 56.68 8.48 -33.29
N LYS A 475 57.21 8.61 -34.50
CA LYS A 475 56.66 9.45 -35.56
C LYS A 475 55.16 9.17 -35.67
N SER A 476 54.38 10.24 -35.77
CA SER A 476 52.95 10.22 -35.99
C SER A 476 52.64 9.64 -37.38
N GLU A 477 52.73 8.33 -37.55
CA GLU A 477 52.17 7.68 -38.73
C GLU A 477 50.66 7.61 -38.57
N GLY A 478 50.00 8.45 -39.37
CA GLY A 478 48.56 8.47 -39.53
C GLY A 478 48.06 7.10 -39.98
N LYS A 479 47.61 6.29 -39.03
CA LYS A 479 46.67 5.21 -39.27
C LYS A 479 45.58 5.37 -38.25
N GLY A 480 44.37 5.63 -38.76
CA GLY A 480 43.21 6.00 -37.97
C GLY A 480 43.05 5.08 -36.78
N SER A 481 43.33 5.58 -35.59
CA SER A 481 42.73 5.01 -34.40
C SER A 481 41.25 5.27 -34.59
N SER A 482 40.51 4.20 -34.91
CA SER A 482 39.11 4.15 -34.57
C SER A 482 39.01 4.75 -33.18
N ARG A 483 38.33 5.89 -33.07
CA ARG A 483 37.80 6.29 -31.78
C ARG A 483 36.93 5.12 -31.39
N SER A 484 37.49 4.20 -30.61
CA SER A 484 36.77 3.51 -29.57
C SER A 484 36.20 4.65 -28.73
N ARG A 485 35.10 5.23 -29.22
CA ARG A 485 34.12 5.83 -28.34
C ARG A 485 33.93 4.73 -27.33
N SER A 486 34.34 4.98 -26.09
CA SER A 486 33.94 4.18 -24.95
C SER A 486 32.44 4.06 -25.05
N SER A 487 31.98 2.99 -25.71
CA SER A 487 30.58 2.75 -26.03
C SER A 487 29.96 2.15 -24.79
N CYS A 488 30.12 2.81 -23.66
CA CYS A 488 29.09 2.79 -22.64
C CYS A 488 28.11 3.91 -23.01
N ALA A 489 27.60 3.86 -24.25
CA ALA A 489 26.30 4.42 -24.51
C ALA A 489 25.39 3.58 -23.62
N ARG A 490 25.10 4.07 -22.41
CA ARG A 490 24.15 3.44 -21.51
C ARG A 490 22.83 3.47 -22.27
N GLU A 491 22.44 2.36 -22.85
CA GLU A 491 21.12 2.24 -23.47
C GLU A 491 20.09 2.63 -22.41
N ALA A 492 19.19 3.54 -22.79
CA ALA A 492 18.15 3.99 -21.89
C ALA A 492 17.26 2.79 -21.56
N TYR A 493 16.93 2.61 -20.28
CA TYR A 493 16.03 1.55 -19.86
C TYR A 493 14.65 1.85 -20.48
N PRO A 494 14.03 0.90 -21.21
CA PRO A 494 12.79 1.19 -21.91
C PRO A 494 11.67 1.51 -20.91
N VAL A 495 11.00 2.64 -21.04
CA VAL A 495 9.97 3.07 -20.08
C VAL A 495 8.71 2.20 -20.20
N GLU A 496 8.37 1.81 -21.43
CA GLU A 496 7.25 0.90 -21.77
C GLU A 496 7.70 -0.56 -21.89
N CYS A 497 8.54 -1.04 -20.96
CA CYS A 497 8.93 -2.46 -20.94
C CYS A 497 7.74 -3.38 -20.65
N ALA A 498 7.70 -4.51 -21.35
CA ALA A 498 6.96 -5.69 -20.92
C ALA A 498 7.50 -6.21 -19.57
N VAL A 499 6.63 -6.87 -18.79
CA VAL A 499 7.02 -7.49 -17.53
C VAL A 499 7.98 -8.67 -17.82
N PRO A 500 9.09 -8.83 -17.08
CA PRO A 500 9.95 -9.99 -17.23
C PRO A 500 9.25 -11.27 -16.76
N THR A 501 8.68 -12.02 -17.70
CA THR A 501 7.90 -13.24 -17.48
C THR A 501 8.57 -14.49 -18.05
N LYS A 502 9.42 -14.36 -19.07
CA LYS A 502 10.02 -15.49 -19.76
C LYS A 502 11.11 -16.14 -18.89
N PRO A 503 11.02 -17.44 -18.56
CA PRO A 503 12.07 -18.10 -17.79
C PRO A 503 13.35 -18.16 -18.61
N GLY A 504 14.42 -17.62 -18.05
CA GLY A 504 15.77 -17.63 -18.59
C GLY A 504 16.65 -18.68 -17.88
N PRO A 505 17.98 -18.46 -17.84
CA PRO A 505 18.90 -19.40 -17.19
C PRO A 505 18.62 -19.55 -15.69
N GLN A 506 18.78 -20.78 -15.20
CA GLN A 506 18.72 -21.14 -13.80
C GLN A 506 20.03 -21.83 -13.39
N VAL A 507 20.62 -21.40 -12.29
CA VAL A 507 21.91 -21.91 -11.78
C VAL A 507 21.80 -22.16 -10.28
N ALA A 508 22.40 -23.25 -9.80
CA ALA A 508 22.58 -23.47 -8.37
C ALA A 508 23.74 -22.59 -7.86
N ALA A 509 23.49 -21.74 -6.88
CA ALA A 509 24.50 -20.82 -6.37
C ALA A 509 25.67 -21.58 -5.72
N ALA A 510 25.38 -22.66 -5.01
CA ALA A 510 26.36 -23.56 -4.43
C ALA A 510 26.10 -25.02 -4.87
N PRO A 511 27.13 -25.88 -4.88
CA PRO A 511 26.96 -27.30 -5.20
C PRO A 511 26.09 -28.02 -4.17
N THR A 512 26.07 -27.54 -2.93
CA THR A 512 25.14 -27.99 -1.89
C THR A 512 23.94 -27.06 -1.81
N CYS A 513 22.78 -27.66 -1.60
CA CYS A 513 21.50 -26.98 -1.42
C CYS A 513 21.56 -26.06 -0.19
N THR A 514 21.78 -24.76 -0.42
CA THR A 514 22.06 -23.77 0.63
C THR A 514 21.21 -22.53 0.40
N ARG A 515 20.45 -22.12 1.43
CA ARG A 515 19.64 -20.90 1.38
C ARG A 515 20.41 -19.66 0.94
N VAL A 516 19.86 -18.98 -0.06
CA VAL A 516 20.23 -17.59 -0.38
C VAL A 516 19.54 -16.66 0.61
N CYS A 517 20.31 -15.83 1.32
CA CYS A 517 19.79 -14.93 2.35
C CYS A 517 19.49 -13.54 1.80
N CYS A 518 20.28 -13.06 0.84
CA CYS A 518 20.09 -11.78 0.16
C CYS A 518 20.68 -11.82 -1.25
N ILE A 519 20.12 -11.01 -2.15
CA ILE A 519 20.62 -10.82 -3.51
C ILE A 519 20.60 -9.33 -3.87
N GLN A 520 21.58 -8.87 -4.64
CA GLN A 520 21.62 -7.49 -5.13
C GLN A 520 22.43 -7.36 -6.44
N TYR A 521 21.84 -6.69 -7.43
CA TYR A 521 22.55 -6.27 -8.64
C TYR A 521 23.52 -5.12 -8.36
N SER A 522 24.63 -5.09 -9.10
CA SER A 522 25.49 -3.92 -9.20
C SER A 522 24.75 -2.76 -9.87
N GLY A 523 25.13 -1.52 -9.58
CA GLY A 523 24.44 -0.32 -10.11
C GLY A 523 24.46 -0.17 -11.63
N ASP A 524 25.33 -0.92 -12.33
CA ASP A 524 25.40 -1.00 -13.79
C ASP A 524 24.66 -2.20 -14.39
N GLY A 525 24.14 -3.09 -13.54
CA GLY A 525 23.38 -4.26 -13.95
C GLY A 525 24.22 -5.35 -14.62
N GLN A 526 25.54 -5.35 -14.43
CA GLN A 526 26.46 -6.33 -15.00
C GLN A 526 26.76 -7.48 -14.05
N TRP A 527 26.61 -7.29 -12.74
CA TRP A 527 26.95 -8.31 -11.74
C TRP A 527 25.79 -8.51 -10.77
N LEU A 528 25.59 -9.74 -10.34
CA LEU A 528 24.64 -10.11 -9.30
C LEU A 528 25.40 -10.72 -8.13
N ALA A 529 25.34 -10.09 -6.97
CA ALA A 529 25.89 -10.64 -5.73
C ALA A 529 24.81 -11.35 -4.92
N CYS A 530 25.16 -12.45 -4.27
CA CYS A 530 24.29 -13.15 -3.34
C CYS A 530 25.04 -13.61 -2.08
N GLY A 531 24.41 -13.41 -0.92
CA GLY A 531 24.90 -13.88 0.37
C GLY A 531 24.23 -15.21 0.74
N LEU A 532 25.03 -16.20 1.13
CA LEU A 532 24.55 -17.54 1.44
C LEU A 532 24.58 -17.86 2.95
N ALA A 533 23.75 -18.82 3.34
CA ALA A 533 23.70 -19.33 4.70
C ALA A 533 24.97 -20.12 5.11
N ASN A 534 25.69 -20.69 4.14
CA ASN A 534 26.98 -21.39 4.33
C ASN A 534 28.20 -20.45 4.42
N HIS A 535 27.96 -19.16 4.70
CA HIS A 535 28.99 -18.16 4.97
C HIS A 535 29.73 -17.64 3.73
N LEU A 536 29.35 -18.12 2.54
CA LEU A 536 29.92 -17.64 1.29
C LEU A 536 29.17 -16.42 0.76
N LEU A 537 29.94 -15.55 0.11
CA LEU A 537 29.44 -14.48 -0.74
C LEU A 537 29.84 -14.82 -2.17
N LEU A 538 28.87 -14.87 -3.08
CA LEU A 538 29.09 -15.19 -4.49
C LEU A 538 28.70 -14.02 -5.37
N VAL A 539 29.46 -13.83 -6.45
CA VAL A 539 29.17 -12.84 -7.48
C VAL A 539 29.10 -13.53 -8.84
N PHE A 540 27.95 -13.41 -9.49
CA PHE A 540 27.68 -13.91 -10.84
C PHE A 540 27.67 -12.77 -11.84
N ASP A 541 27.93 -13.07 -13.11
CA ASP A 541 27.51 -12.19 -14.20
C ASP A 541 25.97 -12.05 -14.16
N ALA A 542 25.45 -10.90 -14.61
CA ALA A 542 24.02 -10.61 -14.63
C ALA A 542 23.22 -11.61 -15.46
N SER A 543 23.84 -12.21 -16.48
CA SER A 543 23.29 -13.28 -17.31
C SER A 543 23.25 -14.66 -16.62
N LEU A 544 23.79 -14.77 -15.39
CA LEU A 544 24.03 -16.02 -14.67
C LEU A 544 24.88 -17.03 -15.45
N THR A 545 25.74 -16.55 -16.37
CA THR A 545 26.65 -17.41 -17.12
C THR A 545 28.04 -17.45 -16.48
N GLY A 546 28.78 -18.53 -16.74
CA GLY A 546 30.13 -18.74 -16.23
C GLY A 546 30.20 -19.16 -14.76
N THR A 547 31.43 -19.17 -14.23
CA THR A 547 31.72 -19.52 -12.84
C THR A 547 31.65 -18.29 -11.94
N PRO A 548 30.97 -18.34 -10.77
CA PRO A 548 30.90 -17.20 -9.87
C PRO A 548 32.26 -16.92 -9.21
N ALA A 549 32.51 -15.64 -8.93
CA ALA A 549 33.58 -15.25 -8.03
C ALA A 549 33.18 -15.56 -6.58
N VAL A 550 34.07 -16.23 -5.84
CA VAL A 550 33.83 -16.68 -4.47
C VAL A 550 34.59 -15.80 -3.49
N PHE A 551 33.87 -15.21 -2.54
CA PHE A 551 34.41 -14.42 -1.45
C PHE A 551 34.21 -15.22 -0.16
N SER A 552 35.31 -15.73 0.39
CA SER A 552 35.32 -16.59 1.57
C SER A 552 35.98 -15.89 2.75
N GLY A 553 35.51 -16.21 3.95
CA GLY A 553 36.16 -15.81 5.20
C GLY A 553 35.19 -15.48 6.34
N HIS A 554 33.90 -15.28 6.06
CA HIS A 554 32.88 -15.17 7.11
C HIS A 554 32.68 -16.51 7.83
N ASP A 555 32.30 -16.44 9.11
CA ASP A 555 32.03 -17.61 9.97
C ASP A 555 30.52 -17.73 10.30
N GLY A 556 29.68 -17.01 9.56
CA GLY A 556 28.24 -16.93 9.78
C GLY A 556 27.49 -16.61 8.50
N ALA A 557 26.18 -16.86 8.49
CA ALA A 557 25.33 -16.59 7.34
C ALA A 557 25.43 -15.11 6.91
N VAL A 558 25.60 -14.87 5.61
CA VAL A 558 25.72 -13.51 5.04
C VAL A 558 24.31 -12.94 4.85
N ASN A 559 23.89 -12.07 5.76
CA ASN A 559 22.52 -11.54 5.80
C ASN A 559 22.31 -10.35 4.87
N ALA A 560 23.35 -9.56 4.62
CA ALA A 560 23.26 -8.38 3.77
C ALA A 560 24.51 -8.24 2.90
N VAL A 561 24.28 -7.80 1.66
CA VAL A 561 25.30 -7.52 0.66
C VAL A 561 24.96 -6.18 0.03
N CYS A 562 25.94 -5.33 -0.24
CA CYS A 562 25.72 -4.04 -0.88
C CYS A 562 26.89 -3.63 -1.78
N TRP A 563 26.58 -3.20 -3.00
CA TRP A 563 27.57 -2.66 -3.93
C TRP A 563 27.82 -1.18 -3.68
N SER A 564 29.08 -0.76 -3.77
CA SER A 564 29.45 0.65 -3.91
C SER A 564 29.02 1.21 -5.26
N GLN A 565 28.68 2.51 -5.28
CA GLN A 565 28.40 3.25 -6.52
C GLN A 565 29.65 3.34 -7.42
N ASP A 566 30.84 3.48 -6.82
CA ASP A 566 32.11 3.57 -7.57
C ASP A 566 32.58 2.24 -8.19
N ARG A 567 31.86 1.14 -7.93
CA ARG A 567 32.13 -0.23 -8.39
C ARG A 567 33.48 -0.80 -7.94
N ARG A 568 34.11 -0.20 -6.94
CA ARG A 568 35.40 -0.68 -6.41
C ARG A 568 35.20 -1.64 -5.26
N TRP A 569 34.10 -1.49 -4.52
CA TRP A 569 33.87 -2.17 -3.26
C TRP A 569 32.56 -2.95 -3.23
N LEU A 570 32.62 -4.11 -2.59
CA LEU A 570 31.47 -4.92 -2.21
C LEU A 570 31.44 -5.04 -0.70
N LEU A 571 30.32 -4.69 -0.07
CA LEU A 571 30.12 -4.78 1.37
C LEU A 571 29.33 -6.06 1.69
N SER A 572 29.73 -6.78 2.75
CA SER A 572 28.97 -7.90 3.28
C SER A 572 28.91 -7.86 4.81
N ALA A 573 27.73 -8.15 5.34
CA ALA A 573 27.49 -8.30 6.77
C ALA A 573 26.95 -9.70 7.06
N ALA A 574 27.46 -10.31 8.13
CA ALA A 574 27.12 -11.68 8.48
C ALA A 574 26.73 -11.83 9.95
N ARG A 575 26.13 -12.98 10.26
CA ARG A 575 25.71 -13.35 11.61
C ARG A 575 26.88 -13.64 12.56
N ASP A 576 28.11 -13.68 12.05
CA ASP A 576 29.34 -13.74 12.85
C ASP A 576 29.67 -12.41 13.58
N GLY A 577 28.86 -11.36 13.36
CA GLY A 577 29.06 -10.04 13.95
C GLY A 577 30.15 -9.23 13.25
N THR A 578 30.52 -9.60 12.03
CA THR A 578 31.54 -8.91 11.25
C THR A 578 30.96 -8.22 10.02
N LEU A 579 31.58 -7.09 9.67
CA LEU A 579 31.32 -6.36 8.45
C LEU A 579 32.61 -6.36 7.61
N ARG A 580 32.50 -6.80 6.36
CA ARG A 580 33.63 -6.95 5.44
C ARG A 580 33.42 -6.12 4.20
N MET A 581 34.49 -5.46 3.77
CA MET A 581 34.54 -4.79 2.47
C MET A 581 35.57 -5.50 1.60
N TRP A 582 35.15 -5.87 0.40
CA TRP A 582 35.95 -6.59 -0.58
C TRP A 582 36.22 -5.70 -1.78
N SER A 583 37.37 -5.89 -2.41
CA SER A 583 37.61 -5.35 -3.75
C SER A 583 36.70 -6.07 -4.74
N ALA A 584 36.01 -5.32 -5.60
CA ALA A 584 35.12 -5.89 -6.61
C ALA A 584 35.91 -6.62 -7.73
N ARG A 585 37.18 -6.25 -7.94
CA ARG A 585 38.03 -6.79 -9.04
C ARG A 585 38.76 -8.07 -8.68
N GLY A 586 38.85 -8.39 -7.40
CA GLY A 586 39.48 -9.59 -6.88
C GLY A 586 39.06 -9.72 -5.43
N ALA A 587 38.79 -10.94 -4.97
CA ALA A 587 38.22 -11.24 -3.65
C ALA A 587 39.15 -10.92 -2.45
N GLU A 588 39.92 -9.85 -2.56
CA GLU A 588 40.79 -9.28 -1.55
C GLU A 588 39.99 -8.45 -0.54
N LEU A 589 40.24 -8.70 0.74
CA LEU A 589 39.60 -8.00 1.85
C LEU A 589 40.27 -6.63 2.09
N ALA A 590 39.50 -5.56 1.93
CA ALA A 590 39.98 -4.18 2.04
C ALA A 590 39.73 -3.55 3.41
N LEU A 591 38.69 -3.98 4.13
CA LEU A 591 38.38 -3.55 5.48
C LEU A 591 37.61 -4.66 6.22
N LEU A 592 37.95 -4.88 7.50
CA LEU A 592 37.25 -5.77 8.40
C LEU A 592 36.90 -5.02 9.69
N LEU A 593 35.62 -5.01 10.05
CA LEU A 593 35.12 -4.52 11.33
C LEU A 593 34.55 -5.72 12.10
N GLY A 594 34.92 -5.88 13.37
CA GLY A 594 34.73 -7.12 14.12
C GLY A 594 34.17 -7.00 15.53
N LYS A 595 34.13 -8.17 16.18
CA LYS A 595 33.23 -8.62 17.27
C LYS A 595 33.07 -7.69 18.48
N ASP A 596 34.06 -6.88 18.82
CA ASP A 596 33.98 -5.99 19.99
C ASP A 596 33.14 -4.73 19.75
N MET A 597 32.83 -4.37 18.49
CA MET A 597 32.07 -3.15 18.20
C MET A 597 30.55 -3.30 18.29
N PHE A 598 30.04 -4.53 18.24
CA PHE A 598 28.61 -4.82 18.08
C PHE A 598 28.14 -5.82 19.14
N SER A 599 27.07 -5.49 19.86
CA SER A 599 26.51 -6.37 20.90
C SER A 599 25.67 -7.51 20.32
N LYS A 600 25.11 -7.32 19.13
CA LYS A 600 24.25 -8.27 18.41
C LYS A 600 24.73 -8.47 16.96
N PRO A 601 24.38 -9.60 16.32
CA PRO A 601 24.72 -9.83 14.92
C PRO A 601 24.16 -8.71 14.04
N ILE A 602 24.93 -8.34 13.01
CA ILE A 602 24.54 -7.29 12.10
C ILE A 602 23.38 -7.81 11.23
N GLN A 603 22.24 -7.13 11.31
CA GLN A 603 21.03 -7.56 10.61
C GLN A 603 20.99 -6.99 9.18
N SER A 604 21.43 -5.74 9.01
CA SER A 604 21.51 -5.07 7.71
C SER A 604 22.74 -4.18 7.65
N ALA A 605 23.38 -4.10 6.49
CA ALA A 605 24.46 -3.15 6.23
C ALA A 605 24.46 -2.70 4.77
N GLN A 606 24.74 -1.43 4.53
CA GLN A 606 24.76 -0.83 3.20
C GLN A 606 25.63 0.42 3.15
N PHE A 607 26.10 0.76 1.95
CA PHE A 607 26.66 2.10 1.69
C PHE A 607 25.57 3.15 1.74
N TYR A 608 25.95 4.38 2.09
CA TYR A 608 25.02 5.48 2.22
C TYR A 608 25.68 6.82 1.89
N TYR A 609 24.85 7.76 1.42
CA TYR A 609 25.24 9.12 1.07
C TYR A 609 26.34 9.17 -0.01
N ILE A 610 26.13 8.45 -1.11
CA ILE A 610 27.06 8.34 -2.25
C ILE A 610 28.42 7.79 -1.80
N ASP A 611 28.39 6.62 -1.15
CA ASP A 611 29.56 5.89 -0.63
C ASP A 611 30.38 6.67 0.42
N ALA A 612 29.91 7.82 0.93
CA ALA A 612 30.63 8.57 1.95
C ALA A 612 30.62 7.87 3.32
N PHE A 613 29.55 7.11 3.59
CA PHE A 613 29.34 6.41 4.85
C PHE A 613 28.88 4.96 4.64
N ILE A 614 28.93 4.20 5.72
CA ILE A 614 28.31 2.89 5.84
C ILE A 614 27.26 2.97 6.96
N LEU A 615 26.04 2.52 6.65
CA LEU A 615 24.97 2.32 7.62
C LEU A 615 24.88 0.84 7.96
N LEU A 616 24.77 0.53 9.25
CA LEU A 616 24.54 -0.84 9.74
C LEU A 616 23.58 -0.87 10.91
N SER A 617 22.82 -1.95 11.07
CA SER A 617 21.93 -2.19 12.22
C SER A 617 22.42 -3.35 13.08
N SER A 618 22.38 -3.17 14.40
CA SER A 618 22.70 -4.18 15.40
C SER A 618 21.80 -4.00 16.62
N GLY A 619 20.92 -4.96 16.86
CA GLY A 619 19.95 -4.84 17.95
C GLY A 619 18.98 -3.67 17.76
N PRO A 620 18.69 -2.86 18.80
CA PRO A 620 17.74 -1.76 18.71
C PRO A 620 18.35 -0.45 18.17
N GLU A 621 19.60 -0.48 17.72
CA GLU A 621 20.33 0.69 17.24
C GLU A 621 20.90 0.46 15.84
N PHE A 622 21.06 1.56 15.10
CA PHE A 622 21.86 1.59 13.89
C PHE A 622 23.00 2.61 14.03
N GLN A 623 24.08 2.35 13.32
CA GLN A 623 25.33 3.11 13.41
C GLN A 623 25.70 3.65 12.03
N LEU A 624 26.17 4.90 12.02
CA LEU A 624 26.74 5.55 10.85
C LEU A 624 28.26 5.59 10.97
N LEU A 625 28.94 4.95 10.05
CA LEU A 625 30.40 4.83 10.02
C LEU A 625 30.97 5.61 8.84
N ARG A 626 32.03 6.36 9.08
CA ARG A 626 32.90 6.88 8.03
C ARG A 626 34.08 5.93 7.87
N TYR A 627 34.44 5.60 6.64
CA TYR A 627 35.57 4.72 6.37
C TYR A 627 36.63 5.41 5.50
N HIS A 628 37.85 4.93 5.61
CA HIS A 628 38.97 5.27 4.76
C HIS A 628 39.72 4.00 4.42
N ILE A 629 39.91 3.74 3.13
CA ILE A 629 40.63 2.57 2.63
C ILE A 629 41.96 3.03 2.08
N ASP A 630 43.04 2.45 2.58
CA ASP A 630 44.38 2.68 2.04
C ASP A 630 44.61 1.72 0.86
N THR A 631 44.67 2.27 -0.35
CA THR A 631 44.95 1.50 -1.58
C THR A 631 46.45 1.41 -1.89
N CYS A 632 47.33 1.99 -1.07
CA CYS A 632 48.77 1.95 -1.32
C CYS A 632 49.32 0.54 -1.15
N LYS A 633 49.78 -0.06 -2.26
CA LYS A 633 50.60 -1.28 -2.26
C LYS A 633 52.05 -0.93 -1.88
N ASP A 634 52.27 -0.63 -0.61
CA ASP A 634 53.61 -0.34 -0.11
C ASP A 634 54.36 -1.67 0.09
N GLU A 635 55.15 -2.10 -0.90
CA GLU A 635 55.77 -3.45 -0.91
C GLU A 635 56.68 -3.70 0.31
N ILE A 636 57.26 -2.64 0.88
CA ILE A 636 58.17 -2.73 2.03
C ILE A 636 57.41 -2.86 3.36
N LYS A 637 56.16 -2.36 3.43
CA LYS A 637 55.32 -2.36 4.64
C LYS A 637 54.05 -3.20 4.48
N ARG A 638 54.16 -4.33 3.78
CA ARG A 638 53.09 -5.27 3.39
C ARG A 638 52.12 -5.70 4.53
N TYR A 639 52.46 -5.47 5.80
CA TYR A 639 51.75 -6.05 6.95
C TYR A 639 50.85 -5.12 7.77
N LYS A 640 50.69 -3.84 7.42
CA LYS A 640 49.75 -2.96 8.16
C LYS A 640 48.68 -2.43 7.22
N GLN A 641 47.56 -3.15 7.12
CA GLN A 641 46.32 -2.63 6.54
C GLN A 641 45.93 -1.35 7.28
N LYS A 642 46.08 -0.18 6.63
CA LYS A 642 45.79 1.13 7.24
C LYS A 642 44.35 1.58 7.03
N SER A 643 43.50 0.72 6.46
CA SER A 643 42.07 0.99 6.35
C SER A 643 41.48 1.18 7.74
N LYS A 644 40.81 2.31 7.96
CA LYS A 644 40.25 2.67 9.26
C LYS A 644 38.78 3.05 9.09
N SER A 645 37.99 2.73 10.10
CA SER A 645 36.63 3.24 10.26
C SER A 645 36.55 4.12 11.49
N LYS A 646 35.66 5.10 11.43
CA LYS A 646 35.32 5.99 12.53
C LYS A 646 33.80 5.99 12.69
N LEU A 647 33.33 5.65 13.89
CA LEU A 647 31.93 5.83 14.26
C LEU A 647 31.61 7.32 14.34
N ILE A 648 30.58 7.75 13.62
CA ILE A 648 30.11 9.14 13.59
C ILE A 648 28.93 9.31 14.54
N CYS A 649 27.89 8.50 14.38
CA CYS A 649 26.73 8.53 15.25
C CYS A 649 26.12 7.14 15.42
N ARG A 650 25.32 7.03 16.48
CA ARG A 650 24.54 5.87 16.86
C ARG A 650 23.15 6.37 17.23
N LEU A 651 22.13 5.78 16.61
CA LEU A 651 20.73 6.15 16.83
C LEU A 651 19.95 4.88 17.18
N SER A 652 19.00 5.01 18.11
CA SER A 652 18.15 3.91 18.55
C SER A 652 16.69 4.20 18.23
N THR A 653 15.92 3.14 18.03
CA THR A 653 14.48 3.23 17.81
C THR A 653 13.74 3.63 19.08
N THR A 654 12.60 4.30 18.94
CA THR A 654 11.84 4.88 20.07
C THR A 654 11.37 3.84 21.09
N GLY A 655 11.23 2.57 20.68
CA GLY A 655 10.83 1.45 21.56
C GLY A 655 11.98 0.62 22.12
N ALA A 656 13.24 0.92 21.80
CA ALA A 656 14.41 0.08 22.12
C ALA A 656 14.24 -1.40 21.73
N VAL A 657 13.55 -1.64 20.61
CA VAL A 657 13.27 -2.99 20.09
C VAL A 657 14.23 -3.32 18.95
N ASP A 658 14.64 -4.59 18.88
CA ASP A 658 15.52 -5.08 17.83
C ASP A 658 15.00 -4.75 16.43
N MET A 659 15.88 -4.15 15.64
CA MET A 659 15.64 -3.83 14.25
C MET A 659 15.59 -5.10 13.41
N THR A 660 14.63 -5.15 12.51
CA THR A 660 14.43 -6.26 11.57
C THR A 660 14.96 -5.93 10.18
N SER A 661 14.88 -4.66 9.77
CA SER A 661 15.36 -4.16 8.49
C SER A 661 15.74 -2.68 8.56
N LEU A 662 16.69 -2.27 7.73
CA LEU A 662 17.10 -0.88 7.53
C LEU A 662 17.21 -0.62 6.03
N SER A 663 16.73 0.54 5.57
CA SER A 663 16.81 0.95 4.16
C SER A 663 17.12 2.44 4.05
N ALA A 664 17.97 2.79 3.09
CA ALA A 664 18.33 4.16 2.76
C ALA A 664 18.83 4.22 1.32
N VAL A 665 18.65 5.36 0.66
CA VAL A 665 19.13 5.56 -0.71
C VAL A 665 20.60 5.94 -0.72
N ASN A 666 21.38 5.30 -1.60
CA ASN A 666 22.79 5.62 -1.85
C ASN A 666 23.05 6.15 -3.27
N ASP A 667 22.07 6.04 -4.17
CA ASP A 667 22.16 6.46 -5.57
C ASP A 667 22.18 7.99 -5.76
N PHE A 668 21.67 8.74 -4.77
CA PHE A 668 21.70 10.20 -4.71
C PHE A 668 21.69 10.66 -3.25
N TYR A 669 21.90 11.96 -3.03
CA TYR A 669 21.84 12.53 -1.68
C TYR A 669 20.41 12.48 -1.12
N SER A 670 20.24 11.65 -0.10
CA SER A 670 19.03 11.52 0.69
C SER A 670 19.42 11.59 2.16
N HIS A 671 18.66 12.34 2.96
CA HIS A 671 18.84 12.44 4.40
C HIS A 671 18.02 11.41 5.17
N ILE A 672 17.16 10.66 4.46
CA ILE A 672 16.15 9.78 5.05
C ILE A 672 16.66 8.36 5.21
N VAL A 673 16.52 7.81 6.40
CA VAL A 673 16.76 6.40 6.73
C VAL A 673 15.50 5.79 7.33
N LEU A 674 15.12 4.62 6.83
CA LEU A 674 13.99 3.85 7.33
C LEU A 674 14.46 2.66 8.16
N ALA A 675 13.86 2.50 9.33
CA ALA A 675 14.17 1.45 10.30
C ALA A 675 12.89 0.70 10.70
N ALA A 676 12.83 -0.61 10.45
CA ALA A 676 11.75 -1.46 10.93
C ALA A 676 12.13 -2.15 12.24
N GLY A 677 11.19 -2.21 13.19
CA GLY A 677 11.36 -2.88 14.48
C GLY A 677 10.53 -4.16 14.63
N ARG A 678 10.95 -5.04 15.55
CA ARG A 678 10.20 -6.23 15.97
C ARG A 678 8.82 -5.92 16.60
N ASN A 679 8.59 -4.67 16.98
CA ASN A 679 7.34 -4.13 17.49
C ASN A 679 6.38 -3.67 16.38
N ARG A 680 6.62 -4.05 15.11
CA ARG A 680 5.76 -3.73 13.95
C ARG A 680 5.73 -2.25 13.56
N THR A 681 6.68 -1.45 14.07
CA THR A 681 6.81 -0.05 13.70
C THR A 681 7.83 0.13 12.59
N VAL A 682 7.60 1.12 11.73
CA VAL A 682 8.59 1.64 10.80
C VAL A 682 8.88 3.08 11.18
N GLU A 683 10.10 3.36 11.61
CA GLU A 683 10.56 4.69 11.99
C GLU A 683 11.32 5.34 10.85
N VAL A 684 11.05 6.62 10.64
CA VAL A 684 11.68 7.47 9.65
C VAL A 684 12.65 8.39 10.36
N PHE A 685 13.94 8.28 10.05
CA PHE A 685 14.99 9.13 10.60
C PHE A 685 15.42 10.16 9.56
N ASP A 686 15.53 11.42 9.99
CA ASP A 686 16.21 12.46 9.22
C ASP A 686 17.62 12.62 9.79
N LEU A 687 18.62 12.15 9.06
CA LEU A 687 20.03 12.26 9.43
C LEU A 687 20.60 13.67 9.21
N ASN A 688 19.92 14.56 8.49
CA ASN A 688 20.31 15.96 8.50
C ASN A 688 20.03 16.59 9.88
N ALA A 689 18.84 16.30 10.44
CA ALA A 689 18.47 16.70 11.79
C ALA A 689 19.14 15.83 12.89
N GLY A 690 19.51 14.59 12.56
CA GLY A 690 20.11 13.63 13.49
C GLY A 690 19.12 12.99 14.46
N CYS A 691 17.82 12.97 14.12
CA CYS A 691 16.76 12.44 14.99
C CYS A 691 15.69 11.65 14.22
N SER A 692 14.82 10.97 14.96
CA SER A 692 13.61 10.37 14.39
C SER A 692 12.64 11.49 13.99
N ALA A 693 12.17 11.46 12.75
CA ALA A 693 11.26 12.43 12.18
C ALA A 693 9.80 11.96 12.26
N ALA A 694 9.55 10.66 12.11
CA ALA A 694 8.21 10.08 12.16
C ALA A 694 8.21 8.59 12.52
N VAL A 695 7.06 8.10 13.01
CA VAL A 695 6.86 6.68 13.34
C VAL A 695 5.54 6.19 12.76
N ILE A 696 5.61 5.17 11.89
CA ILE A 696 4.46 4.43 11.39
C ILE A 696 4.23 3.24 12.32
N ALA A 697 3.23 3.37 13.19
CA ALA A 697 2.86 2.29 14.11
C ALA A 697 1.95 1.25 13.46
N GLU A 698 2.10 -0.02 13.87
CA GLU A 698 1.30 -1.15 13.34
C GLU A 698 1.29 -1.20 11.80
N ALA A 699 2.47 -0.99 11.18
CA ALA A 699 2.62 -0.99 9.73
C ALA A 699 2.10 -2.31 9.12
N HIS A 700 2.29 -3.42 9.85
CA HIS A 700 1.77 -4.74 9.53
C HIS A 700 1.32 -5.44 10.83
N SER A 701 0.45 -6.44 10.69
CA SER A 701 0.00 -7.35 11.75
C SER A 701 1.12 -8.22 12.33
N ARG A 702 2.23 -8.36 11.59
CA ARG A 702 3.48 -9.01 12.02
C ARG A 702 4.68 -8.10 11.77
N PRO A 703 5.83 -8.35 12.42
CA PRO A 703 7.00 -7.52 12.23
C PRO A 703 7.45 -7.48 10.77
N VAL A 704 7.75 -6.28 10.28
CA VAL A 704 8.27 -6.06 8.92
C VAL A 704 9.64 -6.69 8.83
N HIS A 705 9.86 -7.62 7.89
CA HIS A 705 11.18 -8.25 7.73
C HIS A 705 12.03 -7.59 6.64
N GLN A 706 11.42 -6.81 5.73
CA GLN A 706 12.16 -6.06 4.71
C GLN A 706 11.48 -4.74 4.35
N ILE A 707 12.29 -3.69 4.21
CA ILE A 707 11.93 -2.40 3.62
C ILE A 707 12.68 -2.24 2.30
N CYS A 708 12.01 -1.77 1.26
CA CYS A 708 12.62 -1.42 -0.03
C CYS A 708 12.20 0.00 -0.41
N GLN A 709 13.12 0.97 -0.42
CA GLN A 709 12.86 2.31 -0.94
C GLN A 709 12.93 2.35 -2.47
N ASN A 710 12.08 3.17 -3.09
CA ASN A 710 12.20 3.42 -4.52
C ASN A 710 13.36 4.38 -4.80
N LYS A 711 14.46 3.84 -5.30
CA LYS A 711 15.68 4.58 -5.64
C LYS A 711 15.82 4.86 -7.14
N GLY A 712 14.87 4.39 -7.96
CA GLY A 712 14.97 4.42 -9.42
C GLY A 712 16.20 3.70 -9.95
N SER A 713 16.73 4.17 -11.07
CA SER A 713 17.93 3.64 -11.71
C SER A 713 18.71 4.75 -12.41
N SER A 714 20.01 4.54 -12.62
CA SER A 714 20.81 5.43 -13.48
C SER A 714 20.44 5.37 -14.97
N PHE A 715 19.60 4.41 -15.38
CA PHE A 715 19.21 4.18 -16.78
C PHE A 715 17.80 4.70 -17.10
N THR A 716 17.03 5.15 -16.10
CA THR A 716 15.69 5.72 -16.28
C THR A 716 15.37 6.70 -15.16
N THR A 717 14.69 7.78 -15.51
CA THR A 717 14.26 8.80 -14.55
C THR A 717 12.78 8.63 -14.27
N GLN A 718 12.41 8.75 -13.00
CA GLN A 718 11.02 8.72 -12.55
C GLN A 718 10.57 10.11 -12.14
N GLN A 719 9.26 10.30 -11.95
CA GLN A 719 8.75 11.52 -11.35
C GLN A 719 9.32 11.71 -9.92
N PRO A 720 9.70 12.93 -9.50
CA PRO A 720 10.30 13.18 -8.18
C PRO A 720 9.49 12.62 -7.01
N GLN A 721 8.16 12.60 -7.14
CA GLN A 721 7.24 12.10 -6.11
C GLN A 721 7.37 10.58 -5.92
N ALA A 722 7.71 9.82 -6.97
CA ALA A 722 7.83 8.36 -6.91
C ALA A 722 8.96 7.90 -5.98
N TYR A 723 10.01 8.70 -5.81
CA TYR A 723 11.12 8.40 -4.89
C TYR A 723 10.73 8.49 -3.41
N ASN A 724 9.58 9.09 -3.09
CA ASN A 724 9.05 9.11 -1.72
C ASN A 724 8.26 7.84 -1.38
N LEU A 725 8.09 6.93 -2.35
CA LEU A 725 7.42 5.66 -2.13
C LEU A 725 8.39 4.60 -1.63
N PHE A 726 7.90 3.76 -0.72
CA PHE A 726 8.64 2.59 -0.26
C PHE A 726 7.70 1.40 -0.03
N LEU A 727 8.25 0.21 -0.21
CA LEU A 727 7.58 -1.05 0.03
C LEU A 727 8.03 -1.64 1.35
N THR A 728 7.10 -2.35 1.99
CA THR A 728 7.36 -3.15 3.19
C THR A 728 6.67 -4.50 3.04
N THR A 729 7.24 -5.53 3.64
CA THR A 729 6.61 -6.85 3.68
C THR A 729 6.74 -7.46 5.07
N ALA A 730 5.72 -8.20 5.46
CA ALA A 730 5.68 -8.98 6.69
C ALA A 730 5.04 -10.34 6.42
N ILE A 731 5.42 -11.33 7.23
CA ILE A 731 4.91 -12.69 7.11
C ILE A 731 3.39 -12.70 7.37
N GLY A 732 2.62 -13.20 6.41
CA GLY A 732 1.16 -13.34 6.51
C GLY A 732 0.34 -12.09 6.19
N ASP A 733 0.97 -10.94 5.95
CA ASP A 733 0.32 -9.65 5.66
C ASP A 733 0.71 -9.12 4.26
N GLY A 734 1.38 -9.94 3.45
CA GLY A 734 1.79 -9.58 2.10
C GLY A 734 2.74 -8.38 2.03
N MET A 735 2.51 -7.49 1.06
CA MET A 735 3.35 -6.34 0.77
C MET A 735 2.52 -5.05 0.77
N ARG A 736 3.05 -3.98 1.36
CA ARG A 736 2.40 -2.66 1.42
C ARG A 736 3.26 -1.58 0.81
N LEU A 737 2.63 -0.70 0.04
CA LEU A 737 3.18 0.54 -0.49
C LEU A 737 2.83 1.70 0.42
N TRP A 738 3.83 2.51 0.73
CA TRP A 738 3.71 3.68 1.60
C TRP A 738 4.26 4.91 0.91
N ASP A 739 3.68 6.06 1.23
CA ASP A 739 4.21 7.37 0.85
C ASP A 739 4.79 8.07 2.08
N LEU A 740 6.06 8.49 2.01
CA LEU A 740 6.75 9.19 3.10
C LEU A 740 6.16 10.56 3.43
N ARG A 741 5.50 11.20 2.47
CA ARG A 741 4.94 12.55 2.64
C ARG A 741 3.69 12.52 3.51
N THR A 742 2.87 11.48 3.34
CA THR A 742 1.60 11.30 4.05
C THR A 742 1.73 10.32 5.22
N LEU A 743 2.78 9.48 5.22
CA LEU A 743 2.99 8.35 6.12
C LEU A 743 1.82 7.36 6.11
N ARG A 744 1.09 7.29 4.99
CA ARG A 744 -0.06 6.41 4.79
C ARG A 744 0.27 5.26 3.86
N CYS A 745 -0.50 4.18 4.01
CA CYS A 745 -0.47 3.07 3.07
C CYS A 745 -1.26 3.47 1.83
N GLU A 746 -0.59 3.58 0.70
CA GLU A 746 -1.22 3.89 -0.58
C GLU A 746 -1.88 2.64 -1.17
N ARG A 747 -1.22 1.49 -1.06
CA ARG A 747 -1.72 0.21 -1.58
C ARG A 747 -1.28 -0.98 -0.75
N HIS A 748 -2.14 -2.00 -0.78
CA HIS A 748 -1.90 -3.30 -0.19
C HIS A 748 -1.92 -4.38 -1.27
N PHE A 749 -0.81 -5.11 -1.42
CA PHE A 749 -0.63 -6.14 -2.43
C PHE A 749 -0.79 -7.53 -1.80
N GLU A 750 -1.89 -8.21 -2.13
CA GLU A 750 -2.21 -9.55 -1.66
C GLU A 750 -2.17 -10.62 -2.76
N GLY A 751 -2.16 -11.87 -2.31
CA GLY A 751 -2.34 -13.05 -3.14
C GLY A 751 -1.08 -13.89 -3.31
N HIS A 752 0.06 -13.42 -2.82
CA HIS A 752 1.26 -14.23 -2.66
C HIS A 752 1.26 -14.89 -1.27
N PRO A 753 1.31 -16.23 -1.17
CA PRO A 753 1.29 -16.90 0.12
C PRO A 753 2.64 -16.77 0.85
N THR A 754 2.59 -16.16 2.03
CA THR A 754 3.73 -16.04 2.95
C THR A 754 3.26 -16.47 4.34
N ARG A 755 3.63 -17.66 4.81
CA ARG A 755 3.14 -18.21 6.10
C ARG A 755 4.20 -18.28 7.18
N GLY A 756 5.45 -18.63 6.83
CA GLY A 756 6.52 -18.88 7.79
C GLY A 756 7.90 -18.33 7.41
N TYR A 757 8.20 -18.14 6.13
CA TYR A 757 9.50 -17.68 5.64
C TYR A 757 9.44 -16.21 5.16
N PRO A 758 10.48 -15.40 5.44
CA PRO A 758 10.57 -14.05 4.90
C PRO A 758 10.87 -14.10 3.40
N CYS A 759 10.04 -13.42 2.62
CA CYS A 759 10.18 -13.29 1.17
C CYS A 759 10.75 -11.93 0.79
N GLY A 760 11.56 -11.92 -0.28
CA GLY A 760 12.19 -10.72 -0.81
C GLY A 760 11.23 -9.84 -1.61
N ILE A 761 11.44 -8.53 -1.56
CA ILE A 761 10.70 -7.53 -2.36
C ILE A 761 11.64 -6.60 -3.13
N ALA A 762 11.19 -6.12 -4.29
CA ALA A 762 11.95 -5.16 -5.10
C ALA A 762 11.05 -4.26 -5.97
N PHE A 763 11.48 -3.02 -6.20
CA PHE A 763 10.93 -2.13 -7.20
C PHE A 763 11.57 -2.36 -8.57
N SER A 764 10.78 -2.23 -9.63
CA SER A 764 11.34 -2.13 -10.98
C SER A 764 12.00 -0.77 -11.20
N PRO A 765 13.08 -0.71 -12.03
CA PRO A 765 13.77 0.54 -12.35
C PRO A 765 12.86 1.62 -12.95
N CYS A 766 11.89 1.23 -13.77
CA CYS A 766 10.92 2.13 -14.38
C CYS A 766 9.82 2.62 -13.43
N GLY A 767 9.73 2.07 -12.21
CA GLY A 767 8.73 2.46 -11.21
C GLY A 767 7.31 1.95 -11.49
N ARG A 768 7.12 1.10 -12.51
CA ARG A 768 5.81 0.55 -12.89
C ARG A 768 5.44 -0.75 -12.18
N PHE A 769 6.43 -1.51 -11.71
CA PHE A 769 6.22 -2.83 -11.16
C PHE A 769 6.88 -2.99 -9.79
N ALA A 770 6.25 -3.79 -8.95
CA ALA A 770 6.83 -4.33 -7.73
C ALA A 770 6.82 -5.85 -7.82
N ALA A 771 7.88 -6.51 -7.35
CA ALA A 771 7.93 -7.96 -7.32
C ALA A 771 8.19 -8.48 -5.91
N CYS A 772 7.62 -9.65 -5.61
CA CYS A 772 7.82 -10.34 -4.35
C CYS A 772 7.99 -11.85 -4.54
N GLY A 773 8.74 -12.48 -3.65
CA GLY A 773 8.81 -13.94 -3.55
C GLY A 773 7.62 -14.52 -2.78
N ALA A 774 7.41 -15.83 -2.89
CA ALA A 774 6.38 -16.56 -2.16
C ALA A 774 6.81 -18.01 -1.83
N GLU A 775 6.10 -18.64 -0.90
CA GLU A 775 6.36 -20.02 -0.42
C GLU A 775 5.81 -21.11 -1.34
N ASP A 776 4.88 -20.76 -2.22
CA ASP A 776 4.29 -21.67 -3.21
C ASP A 776 5.20 -21.91 -4.42
N ARG A 777 6.51 -21.63 -4.30
CA ARG A 777 7.52 -21.79 -5.36
C ARG A 777 7.24 -20.90 -6.58
N HIS A 778 6.72 -19.71 -6.30
CA HIS A 778 6.46 -18.69 -7.31
C HIS A 778 7.05 -17.35 -6.89
N ALA A 779 7.34 -16.52 -7.89
CA ALA A 779 7.50 -15.09 -7.70
C ALA A 779 6.29 -14.37 -8.30
N TYR A 780 5.87 -13.28 -7.69
CA TYR A 780 4.72 -12.50 -8.11
C TYR A 780 5.17 -11.11 -8.53
N VAL A 781 4.63 -10.63 -9.64
CA VAL A 781 4.81 -9.26 -10.10
C VAL A 781 3.48 -8.53 -10.00
N TYR A 782 3.52 -7.31 -9.50
CA TYR A 782 2.38 -6.40 -9.34
C TYR A 782 2.64 -5.16 -10.18
N GLU A 783 1.60 -4.63 -10.78
CA GLU A 783 1.62 -3.27 -11.30
C GLU A 783 1.36 -2.30 -10.16
N MET A 784 2.10 -1.20 -10.10
CA MET A 784 1.98 -0.22 -9.01
C MET A 784 0.56 0.34 -8.87
N GLY A 785 -0.23 0.33 -9.95
CA GLY A 785 -1.62 0.77 -10.02
C GLY A 785 -2.67 -0.24 -9.50
N SER A 786 -2.30 -1.51 -9.29
CA SER A 786 -3.24 -2.60 -9.02
C SER A 786 -2.93 -3.36 -7.74
N SER A 787 -3.93 -3.61 -6.91
CA SER A 787 -3.77 -4.41 -5.68
C SER A 787 -3.68 -5.92 -5.94
N THR A 788 -3.97 -6.37 -7.17
CA THR A 788 -3.83 -7.77 -7.57
C THR A 788 -2.55 -7.99 -8.37
N PHE A 789 -1.93 -9.18 -8.26
CA PHE A 789 -0.76 -9.51 -9.08
C PHE A 789 -1.12 -9.47 -10.58
N SER A 790 -0.17 -9.05 -11.41
CA SER A 790 -0.27 -9.10 -12.86
C SER A 790 0.23 -10.43 -13.40
N HIS A 791 1.38 -10.92 -12.91
CA HIS A 791 1.97 -12.17 -13.35
C HIS A 791 2.44 -13.04 -12.17
N ARG A 792 2.27 -14.36 -12.32
CA ARG A 792 2.80 -15.39 -11.43
C ARG A 792 3.89 -16.17 -12.17
N LEU A 793 5.13 -16.01 -11.73
CA LEU A 793 6.31 -16.61 -12.34
C LEU A 793 6.55 -18.00 -11.74
N ALA A 794 6.57 -19.01 -12.60
CA ALA A 794 6.79 -20.42 -12.23
C ALA A 794 8.19 -20.90 -12.63
N GLY A 795 8.55 -22.10 -12.16
CA GLY A 795 9.82 -22.77 -12.49
C GLY A 795 10.79 -22.92 -11.30
N HIS A 796 10.42 -22.41 -10.12
CA HIS A 796 11.21 -22.57 -8.92
C HIS A 796 10.98 -23.94 -8.27
N THR A 797 12.04 -24.50 -7.67
CA THR A 797 11.98 -25.79 -6.97
C THR A 797 11.62 -25.68 -5.49
N ASP A 798 11.77 -24.49 -4.90
CA ASP A 798 11.48 -24.20 -3.50
C ASP A 798 11.01 -22.75 -3.31
N THR A 799 10.74 -22.35 -2.07
CA THR A 799 10.31 -21.00 -1.66
C THR A 799 11.21 -19.91 -2.23
N VAL A 800 10.62 -18.90 -2.87
CA VAL A 800 11.35 -17.75 -3.38
C VAL A 800 11.62 -16.78 -2.22
N THR A 801 12.89 -16.68 -1.84
CA THR A 801 13.36 -15.90 -0.68
C THR A 801 13.88 -14.52 -1.08
N GLY A 802 14.35 -14.35 -2.31
CA GLY A 802 14.93 -13.10 -2.79
C GLY A 802 14.44 -12.74 -4.19
N VAL A 803 14.23 -11.46 -4.45
CA VAL A 803 13.86 -10.92 -5.75
C VAL A 803 14.63 -9.62 -5.99
N ALA A 804 15.18 -9.44 -7.19
CA ALA A 804 15.89 -8.23 -7.58
C ALA A 804 15.73 -7.94 -9.07
N PHE A 805 15.32 -6.72 -9.41
CA PHE A 805 15.33 -6.26 -10.79
C PHE A 805 16.73 -5.82 -11.20
N ASN A 806 17.10 -6.12 -12.44
CA ASN A 806 18.31 -5.57 -13.05
C ASN A 806 18.10 -4.07 -13.33
N PRO A 807 19.00 -3.16 -12.89
CA PRO A 807 18.84 -1.73 -13.09
C PRO A 807 18.99 -1.27 -14.56
N SER A 808 19.68 -2.04 -15.41
CA SER A 808 20.00 -1.63 -16.79
C SER A 808 19.11 -2.30 -17.86
N ALA A 809 18.60 -3.49 -17.58
CA ALA A 809 17.78 -4.27 -18.51
C ALA A 809 16.48 -4.74 -17.83
N PRO A 810 15.38 -4.93 -18.57
CA PRO A 810 14.12 -5.44 -18.03
C PRO A 810 14.21 -6.94 -17.72
N GLN A 811 14.93 -7.24 -16.65
CA GLN A 811 15.19 -8.58 -16.16
C GLN A 811 14.92 -8.66 -14.67
N LEU A 812 14.50 -9.83 -14.21
CA LEU A 812 14.23 -10.11 -12.81
C LEU A 812 15.00 -11.35 -12.38
N ALA A 813 15.91 -11.19 -11.42
CA ALA A 813 16.54 -12.30 -10.74
C ALA A 813 15.71 -12.70 -9.52
N THR A 814 15.59 -14.01 -9.32
CA THR A 814 14.91 -14.62 -8.19
C THR A 814 15.84 -15.62 -7.53
N ALA A 815 15.74 -15.73 -6.21
CA ALA A 815 16.55 -16.64 -5.41
C ALA A 815 15.66 -17.50 -4.51
N THR A 816 16.01 -18.77 -4.37
CA THR A 816 15.20 -19.75 -3.65
C THR A 816 15.86 -20.23 -2.36
N LEU A 817 15.04 -20.82 -1.49
CA LEU A 817 15.48 -21.41 -0.21
C LEU A 817 16.44 -22.59 -0.40
N ASP A 818 16.34 -23.31 -1.51
CA ASP A 818 17.21 -24.44 -1.88
C ASP A 818 18.52 -23.98 -2.56
N GLY A 819 18.75 -22.68 -2.72
CA GLY A 819 20.02 -22.12 -3.18
C GLY A 819 20.13 -21.90 -4.68
N LYS A 820 19.03 -21.86 -5.42
CA LYS A 820 19.04 -21.59 -6.86
C LYS A 820 18.77 -20.13 -7.17
N LEU A 821 19.39 -19.66 -8.24
CA LEU A 821 19.13 -18.37 -8.86
C LEU A 821 18.46 -18.62 -10.21
N GLN A 822 17.39 -17.91 -10.49
CA GLN A 822 16.68 -17.99 -11.75
C GLN A 822 16.45 -16.58 -12.31
N LEU A 823 16.81 -16.39 -13.57
CA LEU A 823 16.61 -15.16 -14.30
C LEU A 823 15.31 -15.21 -15.10
N PHE A 824 14.55 -14.13 -15.10
CA PHE A 824 13.40 -13.91 -15.98
C PHE A 824 13.69 -12.71 -16.88
N LEU A 825 13.31 -12.84 -18.15
CA LEU A 825 13.53 -11.84 -19.19
C LEU A 825 12.17 -11.28 -19.65
N ALA A 826 12.16 -10.01 -20.09
CA ALA A 826 11.03 -9.48 -20.85
C ALA A 826 10.86 -10.23 -22.18
N GLU A 827 9.61 -10.28 -22.67
CA GLU A 827 9.25 -10.96 -23.93
C GLU A 827 9.91 -10.36 -25.18
#